data_AF-A0A7S0CN71-F1
#
_entry.id   AF-A0A7S0CN71-F1
#
_cell.length_a   1.000
_cell.length_b   1.000
_cell.length_c   1.000
_cell.angle_alpha   90.00
_cell.angle_beta   90.00
_cell.angle_gamma   90.00
#
_symmetry.space_group_name_H-M   'P 1'
#
loop_
_entity.id
_entity.type
_entity.pdbx_description
1 polymer ?
#
loop_
_entity_poly.entity_id
_entity_poly.type
_entity_poly.pdbx_seq_one_letter_code
_entity_poly.pdbx_strand_id
1 'polypeptide(L)'
;NRKAVERAARNKRLAMKKRYSRRSPHMETSLLLAELVRFGFKTITFCKVRKVCELILQRTHDMLRKSERARDVDWVPRIKSYRAGYRLDQRRRIERELFGGRLSGVVATSALELGIDVGSLDASLHLGFPGSVSSFFQQAGRCGRKSGDSLTIMVGYDSPLDQYVIRNPKETVFGKEFPHALIDPRNTHVLKKHVLCAAFEEPLDQKRDLYYFGCLTSTIREMASAGWLRRITSRTPTGDPTRLWVCNPAVGWESQLLQNHSSQHEKCSFNTAFHQPLPGSDPLTADIPADVIRANTSCDGDVGDEGFWAGEEGEADMQTNQTVWRGEEEGMARAQDRSPAADIALRNINEKEYRVILKQTGEEIDSVDEARAFFEVYPGACYLQQGVLYMVTYLDIHKLVAYVERCDLPYYTSQADHRGVTVTAILPIQARLRDNVLQRLNPIHISEETPEKSYEAKVEGDLKVMAKTLGDRERVEGEIHPQHGRVMVSTSVFAYHKIHRKTRVLIETVPLHLPDIQLSTKAFWVDIPPWIQVEVESKGYDFKGGIHGAAHTIAAITPLRLLCDSHADLATDCPNIKETVRRPNRLLVYERHKGGLGVSEMGCFLMPELLYLAAHAIRGCTCRDVLGCPQCVQSSSCPEYNEVMDKRAALMILDLMLKLVRI
;
A
#
# COMPACT_ATOMS: atom_id res chain seq x y z
N ASN A 1 16.43 -31.33 26.87
CA ASN A 1 17.63 -30.96 26.09
C ASN A 1 17.40 -30.01 24.91
N ARG A 2 16.24 -30.02 24.21
CA ARG A 2 15.94 -29.16 23.04
C ARG A 2 16.05 -27.64 23.29
N LYS A 3 15.48 -27.14 24.40
CA LYS A 3 15.60 -25.71 24.80
C LYS A 3 17.05 -25.25 25.05
N ALA A 4 17.93 -26.15 25.51
CA ALA A 4 19.33 -25.82 25.75
C ALA A 4 20.12 -25.73 24.44
N VAL A 5 19.81 -26.62 23.48
CA VAL A 5 20.38 -26.60 22.11
C VAL A 5 19.93 -25.35 21.35
N GLU A 6 18.65 -24.97 21.43
CA GLU A 6 18.13 -23.72 20.84
C GLU A 6 18.79 -22.48 21.45
N ARG A 7 18.95 -22.47 22.78
CA ARG A 7 19.62 -21.36 23.49
C ARG A 7 21.10 -21.29 23.11
N ALA A 8 21.79 -22.42 22.94
CA ALA A 8 23.17 -22.48 22.50
C ALA A 8 23.33 -22.04 21.03
N ALA A 9 22.43 -22.45 20.13
CA ALA A 9 22.41 -22.03 18.73
C ALA A 9 22.11 -20.54 18.58
N ARG A 10 21.14 -20.02 19.35
CA ARG A 10 20.85 -18.58 19.45
C ARG A 10 22.04 -17.79 19.98
N ASN A 11 22.70 -18.29 21.02
CA ASN A 11 23.89 -17.64 21.60
C ASN A 11 25.09 -17.68 20.64
N LYS A 12 25.29 -18.77 19.90
CA LYS A 12 26.30 -18.85 18.82
C LYS A 12 26.00 -17.87 17.69
N ARG A 13 24.74 -17.77 17.24
CA ARG A 13 24.29 -16.77 16.26
C ARG A 13 24.50 -15.34 16.77
N LEU A 14 24.15 -15.04 18.01
CA LEU A 14 24.39 -13.73 18.63
C LEU A 14 25.89 -13.40 18.77
N ALA A 15 26.71 -14.39 19.13
CA ALA A 15 28.15 -14.23 19.27
C ALA A 15 28.85 -14.02 17.91
N MET A 16 28.41 -14.72 16.86
CA MET A 16 28.85 -14.46 15.47
C MET A 16 28.40 -13.08 14.98
N LYS A 17 27.16 -12.67 15.29
CA LYS A 17 26.62 -11.34 14.96
C LYS A 17 27.40 -10.19 15.63
N LYS A 18 27.96 -10.43 16.83
CA LYS A 18 28.87 -9.48 17.50
C LYS A 18 30.28 -9.40 16.89
N ARG A 19 30.83 -10.50 16.36
CA ARG A 19 32.19 -10.55 15.78
C ARG A 19 32.30 -9.90 14.39
N TYR A 20 31.20 -9.74 13.67
CA TYR A 20 31.12 -9.10 12.34
C TYR A 20 30.04 -8.00 12.29
N SER A 21 29.94 -7.19 13.35
CA SER A 21 28.98 -6.08 13.38
C SER A 21 29.36 -5.04 12.34
N ARG A 22 28.59 -4.96 11.25
CA ARG A 22 28.68 -3.87 10.27
C ARG A 22 28.51 -2.53 11.00
N ARG A 23 29.17 -1.48 10.49
CA ARG A 23 28.91 -0.12 10.97
C ARG A 23 27.47 0.24 10.67
N SER A 24 26.90 1.10 11.51
CA SER A 24 25.51 1.53 11.37
C SER A 24 25.30 2.19 10.00
N PRO A 25 24.36 1.70 9.17
CA PRO A 25 24.02 2.33 7.88
C PRO A 25 23.70 3.81 8.03
N HIS A 26 22.93 4.17 9.07
CA HIS A 26 22.63 5.57 9.39
C HIS A 26 23.87 6.43 9.68
N MET A 27 24.92 5.87 10.28
CA MET A 27 26.15 6.64 10.55
C MET A 27 26.97 6.83 9.27
N GLU A 28 27.08 5.78 8.45
CA GLU A 28 27.75 5.85 7.15
C GLU A 28 27.07 6.86 6.23
N THR A 29 25.73 6.84 6.15
CA THR A 29 24.98 7.83 5.36
C THR A 29 25.18 9.26 5.86
N SER A 30 25.14 9.50 7.18
CA SER A 30 25.41 10.84 7.73
C SER A 30 26.83 11.32 7.46
N LEU A 31 27.82 10.43 7.53
CA LEU A 31 29.22 10.74 7.19
C LEU A 31 29.36 11.09 5.71
N LEU A 32 28.81 10.27 4.82
CA LEU A 32 28.84 10.52 3.38
C LEU A 32 28.17 11.85 3.03
N LEU A 33 27.00 12.14 3.61
CA LEU A 33 26.33 13.42 3.39
C LEU A 33 27.17 14.60 3.88
N ALA A 34 27.76 14.50 5.08
CA ALA A 34 28.61 15.55 5.62
C ALA A 34 29.83 15.79 4.73
N GLU A 35 30.50 14.74 4.27
CA GLU A 35 31.68 14.87 3.39
C GLU A 35 31.30 15.44 2.01
N LEU A 36 30.29 14.90 1.35
CA LEU A 36 29.85 15.39 0.03
C LEU A 36 29.53 16.89 0.05
N VAL A 37 28.77 17.33 1.06
CA VAL A 37 28.43 18.76 1.22
C VAL A 37 29.68 19.60 1.48
N ARG A 38 30.63 19.12 2.29
CA ARG A 38 31.90 19.83 2.56
C ARG A 38 32.78 19.97 1.33
N PHE A 39 32.74 19.00 0.41
CA PHE A 39 33.42 19.07 -0.89
C PHE A 39 32.66 19.90 -1.93
N GLY A 40 31.50 20.47 -1.57
CA GLY A 40 30.73 21.36 -2.43
C GLY A 40 29.67 20.66 -3.29
N PHE A 41 29.48 19.35 -3.14
CA PHE A 41 28.47 18.60 -3.90
C PHE A 41 27.07 18.83 -3.31
N LYS A 42 26.15 19.32 -4.13
CA LYS A 42 24.73 19.44 -3.81
C LYS A 42 24.11 18.05 -3.73
N THR A 43 23.73 17.65 -2.52
CA THR A 43 23.42 16.24 -2.24
C THR A 43 21.99 16.04 -1.74
N ILE A 44 21.26 15.12 -2.36
CA ILE A 44 19.97 14.62 -1.83
C ILE A 44 20.18 13.27 -1.14
N THR A 45 19.56 13.06 0.01
CA THR A 45 19.60 11.78 0.73
C THR A 45 18.19 11.23 0.91
N PHE A 46 17.88 10.12 0.25
CA PHE A 46 16.61 9.42 0.40
C PHE A 46 16.63 8.43 1.55
N CYS A 47 15.60 8.50 2.39
CA CYS A 47 15.33 7.57 3.49
C CYS A 47 13.87 7.08 3.40
N LYS A 48 13.60 5.84 3.86
CA LYS A 48 12.23 5.31 3.85
C LYS A 48 11.30 5.90 4.91
N VAL A 49 11.86 6.36 6.04
CA VAL A 49 11.09 6.68 7.25
C VAL A 49 11.34 8.12 7.67
N ARG A 50 10.26 8.86 7.97
CA ARG A 50 10.29 10.27 8.44
C ARG A 50 11.30 10.48 9.57
N LYS A 51 11.21 9.67 10.62
CA LYS A 51 12.13 9.66 11.77
C LYS A 51 13.59 9.43 11.37
N VAL A 52 13.84 8.60 10.37
CA VAL A 52 15.21 8.36 9.88
C VAL A 52 15.77 9.59 9.19
N CYS A 53 14.98 10.32 8.38
CA CYS A 53 15.42 11.58 7.77
C CYS A 53 15.93 12.57 8.84
N GLU A 54 15.15 12.74 9.89
CA GLU A 54 15.50 13.64 11.00
C GLU A 54 16.75 13.19 11.76
N LEU A 55 16.90 11.89 11.99
CA LEU A 55 18.10 11.32 12.61
C LEU A 55 19.35 11.52 11.76
N ILE A 56 19.24 11.35 10.44
CA ILE A 56 20.35 11.60 9.51
C ILE A 56 20.71 13.08 9.50
N LEU A 57 19.71 13.97 9.44
CA LEU A 57 19.92 15.42 9.51
C LEU A 57 20.65 15.82 10.79
N GLN A 58 20.12 15.42 11.96
CA GLN A 58 20.70 15.76 13.26
C GLN A 58 22.15 15.29 13.38
N ARG A 59 22.45 14.04 12.95
CA ARG A 59 23.82 13.51 13.00
C ARG A 59 24.77 14.22 12.04
N THR A 60 24.27 14.58 10.85
CA THR A 60 25.05 15.35 9.87
C THR A 60 25.38 16.73 10.43
N HIS A 61 24.42 17.43 11.05
CA HIS A 61 24.66 18.68 11.76
C HIS A 61 25.69 18.53 12.89
N ASP A 62 25.58 17.49 13.71
CA ASP A 62 26.54 17.22 14.79
C ASP A 62 27.97 16.98 14.28
N MET A 63 28.12 16.33 13.12
CA MET A 63 29.42 16.11 12.47
C MET A 63 30.00 17.41 11.92
N LEU A 64 29.18 18.21 11.25
CA LEU A 64 29.61 19.48 10.64
C LEU A 64 30.01 20.51 11.70
N ARG A 65 29.28 20.60 12.81
CA ARG A 65 29.65 21.49 13.94
C ARG A 65 31.00 21.17 14.57
N LYS A 66 31.42 19.89 14.54
CA LYS A 66 32.68 19.42 15.15
C LYS A 66 33.88 19.48 14.21
N SER A 67 33.65 19.69 12.92
CA SER A 67 34.72 19.71 11.92
C SER A 67 35.54 21.00 12.04
N GLU A 68 36.86 20.89 12.17
CA GLU A 68 37.77 22.05 12.19
C GLU A 68 37.73 22.89 10.89
N ARG A 69 37.42 22.26 9.75
CA ARG A 69 37.20 22.94 8.46
C ARG A 69 35.86 23.70 8.37
N ALA A 70 35.07 23.75 9.45
CA ALA A 70 33.76 24.42 9.49
C ALA A 70 33.82 25.85 10.04
N ARG A 71 35.00 26.42 10.29
CA ARG A 71 35.11 27.77 10.87
C ARG A 71 34.62 28.90 9.94
N ASP A 72 34.67 28.70 8.62
CA ASP A 72 34.40 29.77 7.65
C ASP A 72 32.99 29.72 7.04
N VAL A 73 32.29 28.58 7.13
CA VAL A 73 30.95 28.38 6.55
C VAL A 73 30.05 27.68 7.56
N ASP A 74 28.92 28.32 7.91
CA ASP A 74 27.88 27.64 8.67
C ASP A 74 27.08 26.70 7.76
N TRP A 75 27.44 25.42 7.80
CA TRP A 75 26.82 24.37 7.00
C TRP A 75 25.44 23.94 7.52
N VAL A 76 25.15 24.18 8.81
CA VAL A 76 23.93 23.67 9.45
C VAL A 76 22.66 24.23 8.79
N PRO A 77 22.54 25.55 8.53
CA PRO A 77 21.40 26.11 7.82
C PRO A 77 21.26 25.65 6.36
N ARG A 78 22.35 25.17 5.75
CA ARG A 78 22.40 24.72 4.34
C ARG A 78 21.95 23.28 4.14
N ILE A 79 21.63 22.56 5.21
CA ILE A 79 21.12 21.20 5.15
C ILE A 79 19.78 21.12 5.88
N LYS A 80 18.76 20.64 5.20
CA LYS A 80 17.39 20.49 5.74
C LYS A 80 16.87 19.09 5.52
N SER A 81 15.87 18.70 6.30
CA SER A 81 15.06 17.51 6.00
C SER A 81 13.84 17.91 5.19
N TYR A 82 13.27 16.99 4.43
CA TYR A 82 12.02 17.16 3.68
C TYR A 82 11.17 15.89 3.79
N ARG A 83 9.94 16.01 4.30
CA ARG A 83 9.06 14.85 4.46
C ARG A 83 7.60 15.24 4.36
N ALA A 84 6.77 14.26 4.00
CA ALA A 84 5.34 14.34 4.24
C ALA A 84 5.07 14.57 5.75
N GLY A 85 4.07 15.39 6.07
CA GLY A 85 3.75 15.84 7.44
C GLY A 85 4.15 17.29 7.73
N TYR A 86 5.20 17.81 7.08
CA TYR A 86 5.52 19.23 7.23
C TYR A 86 4.40 20.13 6.74
N ARG A 87 4.27 21.28 7.39
CA ARG A 87 3.32 22.30 6.95
C ARG A 87 3.66 22.77 5.52
N LEU A 88 2.63 23.20 4.81
CA LEU A 88 2.74 23.54 3.38
C LEU A 88 3.70 24.72 3.14
N ASP A 89 3.69 25.71 4.03
CA ASP A 89 4.62 26.85 4.05
C ASP A 89 6.08 26.42 4.28
N GLN A 90 6.32 25.46 5.19
CA GLN A 90 7.64 24.89 5.44
C GLN A 90 8.17 24.16 4.19
N ARG A 91 7.34 23.32 3.57
CA ARG A 91 7.70 22.61 2.32
C ARG A 91 8.08 23.58 1.21
N ARG A 92 7.22 24.58 0.93
CA ARG A 92 7.47 25.63 -0.08
C ARG A 92 8.72 26.44 0.21
N ARG A 93 9.05 26.68 1.48
CA ARG A 93 10.30 27.36 1.86
C ARG A 93 11.53 26.50 1.53
N ILE A 94 11.52 25.23 1.93
CA ILE A 94 12.65 24.30 1.68
C ILE A 94 12.85 24.10 0.18
N GLU A 95 11.76 23.92 -0.57
CA GLU A 95 11.77 23.84 -2.03
C GLU A 95 12.42 25.07 -2.66
N ARG A 96 11.99 26.29 -2.30
CA ARG A 96 12.60 27.53 -2.80
C ARG A 96 14.08 27.67 -2.42
N GLU A 97 14.47 27.27 -1.22
CA GLU A 97 15.87 27.29 -0.79
C GLU A 97 16.72 26.26 -1.56
N LEU A 98 16.14 25.11 -1.91
CA LEU A 98 16.77 24.06 -2.70
C LEU A 98 16.95 24.47 -4.16
N PHE A 99 15.88 24.90 -4.84
CA PHE A 99 15.95 25.34 -6.25
C PHE A 99 16.82 26.59 -6.40
N GLY A 100 16.76 27.51 -5.43
CA GLY A 100 17.59 28.70 -5.38
C GLY A 100 19.07 28.43 -5.08
N GLY A 101 19.46 27.16 -4.87
CA GLY A 101 20.84 26.77 -4.59
C GLY A 101 21.38 27.21 -3.24
N ARG A 102 20.51 27.67 -2.32
CA ARG A 102 20.88 28.05 -0.95
C ARG A 102 21.14 26.82 -0.08
N LEU A 103 20.43 25.72 -0.33
CA LEU A 103 20.71 24.44 0.31
C LEU A 103 21.81 23.69 -0.43
N SER A 104 22.78 23.20 0.33
CA SER A 104 23.82 22.29 -0.14
C SER A 104 23.42 20.83 0.05
N GLY A 105 22.43 20.53 0.90
CA GLY A 105 21.88 19.20 0.98
C GLY A 105 20.45 19.12 1.51
N VAL A 106 19.76 18.04 1.15
CA VAL A 106 18.43 17.74 1.67
C VAL A 106 18.30 16.27 2.02
N VAL A 107 17.71 15.96 3.17
CA VAL A 107 17.39 14.59 3.58
C VAL A 107 15.89 14.36 3.44
N ALA A 108 15.48 13.56 2.47
CA ALA A 108 14.10 13.41 2.08
C ALA A 108 13.54 12.00 2.24
N THR A 109 12.23 11.90 2.45
CA THR A 109 11.50 10.66 2.13
C THR A 109 11.26 10.57 0.61
N SER A 110 10.46 9.60 0.14
CA SER A 110 9.97 9.55 -1.25
C SER A 110 9.12 10.78 -1.66
N ALA A 111 8.91 11.76 -0.77
CA ALA A 111 8.17 12.97 -1.07
C ALA A 111 8.87 13.87 -2.12
N LEU A 112 10.18 13.70 -2.36
CA LEU A 112 10.91 14.34 -3.47
C LEU A 112 11.20 13.38 -4.64
N GLU A 113 10.56 12.21 -4.68
CA GLU A 113 10.77 11.20 -5.72
C GLU A 113 10.08 11.58 -7.04
N LEU A 114 8.89 12.17 -6.98
CA LEU A 114 8.04 12.48 -8.14
C LEU A 114 7.55 13.93 -8.11
N GLY A 115 7.32 14.51 -9.29
CA GLY A 115 6.53 15.75 -9.46
C GLY A 115 7.21 17.07 -9.15
N ILE A 116 8.50 17.10 -8.78
CA ILE A 116 9.20 18.35 -8.42
C ILE A 116 10.52 18.47 -9.19
N ASP A 117 10.75 19.59 -9.87
CA ASP A 117 12.04 19.88 -10.52
C ASP A 117 13.05 20.42 -9.50
N VAL A 118 13.76 19.53 -8.82
CA VAL A 118 14.73 19.80 -7.73
C VAL A 118 15.95 20.63 -8.16
N GLY A 119 16.02 21.04 -9.44
CA GLY A 119 17.17 21.74 -10.00
C GLY A 119 18.35 20.79 -10.22
N SER A 120 19.56 21.32 -10.27
CA SER A 120 20.79 20.54 -10.48
C SER A 120 21.39 20.08 -9.16
N LEU A 121 21.19 18.81 -8.84
CA LEU A 121 21.91 18.09 -7.79
C LEU A 121 23.09 17.33 -8.38
N ASP A 122 24.15 17.19 -7.61
CA ASP A 122 25.39 16.54 -8.03
C ASP A 122 25.45 15.08 -7.55
N ALA A 123 24.87 14.81 -6.38
CA ALA A 123 24.91 13.48 -5.78
C ALA A 123 23.59 13.05 -5.10
N SER A 124 23.25 11.77 -5.21
CA SER A 124 22.17 11.13 -4.44
C SER A 124 22.71 10.06 -3.50
N LEU A 125 22.22 10.05 -2.27
CA LEU A 125 22.43 9.01 -1.28
C LEU A 125 21.11 8.28 -1.04
N HIS A 126 21.13 6.95 -1.01
CA HIS A 126 19.95 6.13 -0.71
C HIS A 126 20.26 5.28 0.51
N LEU A 127 19.54 5.54 1.61
CA LEU A 127 19.63 4.72 2.80
C LEU A 127 18.63 3.55 2.69
N GLY A 128 19.15 2.44 2.22
CA GLY A 128 18.46 1.21 1.89
C GLY A 128 17.84 1.17 0.50
N PHE A 129 17.43 -0.02 0.07
CA PHE A 129 16.82 -0.20 -1.25
C PHE A 129 15.40 0.43 -1.28
N PRO A 130 15.06 1.36 -2.19
CA PRO A 130 13.82 2.15 -2.14
C PRO A 130 12.51 1.35 -2.15
N GLY A 131 12.55 0.09 -2.60
CA GLY A 131 11.40 -0.83 -2.61
C GLY A 131 11.15 -1.37 -4.02
N SER A 132 11.39 -0.55 -5.05
CA SER A 132 11.35 -0.95 -6.44
C SER A 132 12.58 -0.42 -7.20
N VAL A 133 12.90 -1.05 -8.33
CA VAL A 133 13.95 -0.59 -9.25
C VAL A 133 13.56 0.74 -9.88
N SER A 134 12.28 0.92 -10.25
CA SER A 134 11.74 2.18 -10.76
C SER A 134 12.00 3.33 -9.78
N SER A 135 11.66 3.16 -8.51
CA SER A 135 11.89 4.17 -7.48
C SER A 135 13.37 4.49 -7.30
N PHE A 136 14.25 3.48 -7.36
CA PHE A 136 15.70 3.70 -7.30
C PHE A 136 16.18 4.60 -8.44
N PHE A 137 15.82 4.30 -9.69
CA PHE A 137 16.23 5.11 -10.84
C PHE A 137 15.56 6.48 -10.88
N GLN A 138 14.29 6.61 -10.48
CA GLN A 138 13.61 7.90 -10.38
C GLN A 138 14.27 8.82 -9.34
N GLN A 139 14.64 8.27 -8.19
CA GLN A 139 15.34 9.00 -7.14
C GLN A 139 16.79 9.34 -7.57
N ALA A 140 17.50 8.42 -8.22
CA ALA A 140 18.86 8.66 -8.72
C ALA A 140 18.90 9.72 -9.83
N GLY A 141 17.94 9.69 -10.76
CA GLY A 141 17.77 10.66 -11.85
C GLY A 141 17.39 12.08 -11.41
N ARG A 142 17.34 12.36 -10.10
CA ARG A 142 17.28 13.72 -9.55
C ARG A 142 18.63 14.43 -9.64
N CYS A 143 19.72 13.68 -9.82
CA CYS A 143 21.07 14.21 -9.98
C CYS A 143 21.51 14.19 -11.44
N GLY A 144 22.47 15.05 -11.81
CA GLY A 144 23.06 15.04 -13.16
C GLY A 144 22.17 15.63 -14.26
N ARG A 145 21.16 16.45 -13.92
CA ARG A 145 20.28 17.11 -14.90
C ARG A 145 20.97 18.22 -15.71
N LYS A 146 22.07 18.76 -15.19
CA LYS A 146 22.97 19.66 -15.94
C LYS A 146 24.13 18.82 -16.47
N SER A 147 24.55 19.10 -17.70
CA SER A 147 25.65 18.42 -18.38
C SER A 147 26.88 18.28 -17.48
N GLY A 148 27.10 17.09 -16.92
CA GLY A 148 28.17 16.81 -15.98
C GLY A 148 28.01 15.43 -15.34
N ASP A 149 29.08 14.93 -14.74
CA ASP A 149 29.04 13.67 -14.01
C ASP A 149 28.13 13.78 -12.78
N SER A 150 27.49 12.68 -12.41
CA SER A 150 26.70 12.59 -11.17
C SER A 150 27.02 11.33 -10.41
N LEU A 151 26.80 11.37 -9.09
CA LEU A 151 27.15 10.29 -8.18
C LEU A 151 25.92 9.77 -7.44
N THR A 152 25.65 8.46 -7.53
CA THR A 152 24.61 7.80 -6.74
C THR A 152 25.23 6.74 -5.84
N ILE A 153 24.97 6.83 -4.53
CA ILE A 153 25.46 5.88 -3.53
C ILE A 153 24.29 5.25 -2.79
N MET A 154 24.21 3.91 -2.79
CA MET A 154 23.26 3.17 -1.97
C MET A 154 23.96 2.54 -0.76
N VAL A 155 23.49 2.87 0.44
CA VAL A 155 23.94 2.30 1.71
C VAL A 155 22.86 1.37 2.23
N GLY A 156 23.04 0.05 2.08
CA GLY A 156 22.03 -0.92 2.50
C GLY A 156 22.03 -1.23 3.99
N TYR A 157 20.85 -1.62 4.48
CA TYR A 157 20.66 -2.18 5.80
C TYR A 157 21.16 -3.63 5.92
N ASP A 158 21.20 -4.13 7.15
CA ASP A 158 21.47 -5.54 7.45
C ASP A 158 20.24 -6.44 7.19
N SER A 159 19.15 -5.90 6.64
CA SER A 159 17.94 -6.66 6.30
C SER A 159 18.21 -7.65 5.16
N PRO A 160 17.51 -8.80 5.11
CA PRO A 160 17.67 -9.78 4.05
C PRO A 160 17.52 -9.19 2.63
N LEU A 161 16.53 -8.31 2.44
CA LEU A 161 16.28 -7.63 1.17
C LEU A 161 17.48 -6.81 0.70
N ASP A 162 17.95 -5.88 1.53
CA ASP A 162 19.05 -4.99 1.17
C ASP A 162 20.35 -5.76 0.95
N GLN A 163 20.62 -6.75 1.79
CA GLN A 163 21.79 -7.60 1.65
C GLN A 163 21.75 -8.43 0.36
N TYR A 164 20.58 -8.90 -0.05
CA TYR A 164 20.43 -9.60 -1.32
C TYR A 164 20.68 -8.67 -2.51
N VAL A 165 20.07 -7.47 -2.50
CA VAL A 165 20.25 -6.47 -3.56
C VAL A 165 21.72 -6.07 -3.70
N ILE A 166 22.42 -5.80 -2.60
CA ILE A 166 23.85 -5.44 -2.60
C ILE A 166 24.73 -6.56 -3.16
N ARG A 167 24.42 -7.83 -2.85
CA ARG A 167 25.23 -8.97 -3.30
C ARG A 167 24.96 -9.34 -4.76
N ASN A 168 23.77 -9.02 -5.27
CA ASN A 168 23.32 -9.42 -6.60
C ASN A 168 22.82 -8.21 -7.41
N PRO A 169 23.61 -7.12 -7.57
CA PRO A 169 23.14 -5.88 -8.19
C PRO A 169 22.81 -6.06 -9.68
N LYS A 170 23.52 -6.95 -10.37
CA LYS A 170 23.26 -7.28 -11.78
C LYS A 170 21.86 -7.89 -11.97
N GLU A 171 21.48 -8.82 -11.12
CA GLU A 171 20.17 -9.51 -11.20
C GLU A 171 19.02 -8.68 -10.61
N THR A 172 19.33 -7.69 -9.76
CA THR A 172 18.32 -6.95 -9.01
C THR A 172 18.09 -5.54 -9.48
N VAL A 173 19.15 -4.76 -9.70
CA VAL A 173 19.07 -3.34 -10.04
C VAL A 173 19.29 -3.12 -11.54
N PHE A 174 20.27 -3.79 -12.14
CA PHE A 174 20.70 -3.49 -13.51
C PHE A 174 20.15 -4.42 -14.60
N GLY A 175 19.61 -5.57 -14.23
CA GLY A 175 19.14 -6.60 -15.16
C GLY A 175 17.64 -6.87 -15.09
N LYS A 176 16.87 -6.02 -14.40
CA LYS A 176 15.41 -6.15 -14.30
C LYS A 176 14.70 -5.15 -15.21
N GLU A 177 13.64 -5.62 -15.85
CA GLU A 177 12.65 -4.74 -16.47
C GLU A 177 11.83 -4.01 -15.40
N PHE A 178 11.30 -2.86 -15.77
CA PHE A 178 10.46 -2.07 -14.88
C PHE A 178 9.09 -2.73 -14.73
N PRO A 179 8.52 -2.81 -13.52
CA PRO A 179 7.18 -3.36 -13.30
C PRO A 179 6.14 -2.60 -14.12
N HIS A 180 5.21 -3.34 -14.74
CA HIS A 180 4.08 -2.77 -15.46
C HIS A 180 3.08 -2.16 -14.48
N ALA A 181 2.48 -1.01 -14.87
CA ALA A 181 1.34 -0.46 -14.15
C ALA A 181 0.09 -1.25 -14.54
N LEU A 182 -0.51 -1.94 -13.56
CA LEU A 182 -1.73 -2.70 -13.75
C LEU A 182 -2.93 -1.89 -13.26
N ILE A 183 -3.96 -1.79 -14.10
CA ILE A 183 -5.23 -1.14 -13.77
C ILE A 183 -6.38 -2.08 -14.11
N ASP A 184 -7.39 -2.15 -13.23
CA ASP A 184 -8.64 -2.88 -13.50
C ASP A 184 -9.82 -1.90 -13.58
N PRO A 185 -10.12 -1.34 -14.76
CA PRO A 185 -11.29 -0.49 -14.93
C PRO A 185 -12.59 -1.26 -14.72
N ARG A 186 -12.56 -2.60 -14.76
CA ARG A 186 -13.73 -3.46 -14.58
C ARG A 186 -14.01 -3.76 -13.11
N ASN A 187 -13.19 -3.30 -12.16
CA ASN A 187 -13.41 -3.57 -10.74
C ASN A 187 -14.75 -2.98 -10.30
N THR A 188 -15.72 -3.84 -10.00
CA THR A 188 -17.10 -3.45 -9.65
C THR A 188 -17.19 -2.64 -8.35
N HIS A 189 -16.23 -2.80 -7.42
CA HIS A 189 -16.20 -2.01 -6.19
C HIS A 189 -15.83 -0.55 -6.45
N VAL A 190 -15.00 -0.30 -7.48
CA VAL A 190 -14.63 1.05 -7.92
C VAL A 190 -15.70 1.57 -8.88
N LEU A 191 -16.08 0.77 -9.87
CA LEU A 191 -17.06 1.11 -10.91
C LEU A 191 -18.39 1.60 -10.33
N LYS A 192 -18.97 0.89 -9.35
CA LYS A 192 -20.25 1.29 -8.71
C LYS A 192 -20.20 2.69 -8.10
N LYS A 193 -19.06 3.06 -7.50
CA LYS A 193 -18.86 4.39 -6.91
C LYS A 193 -18.84 5.47 -7.99
N HIS A 194 -18.11 5.22 -9.08
CA HIS A 194 -18.04 6.16 -10.19
C HIS A 194 -19.33 6.26 -10.99
N VAL A 195 -20.04 5.15 -11.20
CA VAL A 195 -21.38 5.13 -11.81
C VAL A 195 -22.37 5.96 -10.97
N LEU A 196 -22.28 5.89 -9.63
CA LEU A 196 -23.12 6.71 -8.76
C LEU A 196 -22.81 8.21 -8.90
N CYS A 197 -21.53 8.59 -8.92
CA CYS A 197 -21.11 9.98 -9.17
C CYS A 197 -21.60 10.47 -10.54
N ALA A 198 -21.36 9.68 -11.59
CA ALA A 198 -21.77 10.04 -12.94
C ALA A 198 -23.29 10.18 -13.05
N ALA A 199 -24.08 9.26 -12.48
CA ALA A 199 -25.53 9.34 -12.45
C ALA A 199 -26.09 10.50 -11.61
N PHE A 200 -25.28 11.08 -10.72
CA PHE A 200 -25.61 12.29 -9.96
C PHE A 200 -25.29 13.55 -10.77
N GLU A 201 -24.20 13.54 -11.53
CA GLU A 201 -23.79 14.64 -12.40
C GLU A 201 -24.72 14.78 -13.62
N GLU A 202 -25.03 13.68 -14.31
CA GLU A 202 -25.90 13.63 -15.48
C GLU A 202 -26.65 12.29 -15.57
N PRO A 203 -27.89 12.24 -16.08
CA PRO A 203 -28.57 10.98 -16.33
C PRO A 203 -27.75 10.05 -17.23
N LEU A 204 -27.52 8.83 -16.75
CA LEU A 204 -26.77 7.82 -17.48
C LEU A 204 -27.60 7.24 -18.62
N ASP A 205 -27.03 7.29 -19.80
CA ASP A 205 -27.50 6.62 -20.99
C ASP A 205 -26.76 5.28 -21.15
N GLN A 206 -27.51 4.18 -21.08
CA GLN A 206 -26.91 2.84 -21.10
C GLN A 206 -26.10 2.53 -22.37
N LYS A 207 -26.43 3.13 -23.53
CA LYS A 207 -25.71 2.87 -24.79
C LYS A 207 -24.49 3.78 -24.92
N ARG A 208 -24.66 5.09 -24.74
CA ARG A 208 -23.61 6.10 -24.82
C ARG A 208 -22.53 5.85 -23.76
N ASP A 209 -22.95 5.58 -22.51
CA ASP A 209 -22.02 5.53 -21.39
C ASP A 209 -21.35 4.16 -21.24
N LEU A 210 -21.84 3.13 -21.95
CA LEU A 210 -21.18 1.82 -22.03
C LEU A 210 -19.73 1.95 -22.52
N TYR A 211 -19.49 2.87 -23.47
CA TYR A 211 -18.15 3.12 -24.02
C TYR A 211 -17.13 3.52 -22.94
N TYR A 212 -17.55 4.32 -21.96
CA TYR A 212 -16.67 4.82 -20.90
C TYR A 212 -16.54 3.84 -19.73
N PHE A 213 -17.64 3.16 -19.37
CA PHE A 213 -17.71 2.32 -18.17
C PHE A 213 -17.50 0.83 -18.43
N GLY A 214 -17.58 0.37 -19.68
CA GLY A 214 -17.45 -1.04 -20.06
C GLY A 214 -18.63 -1.87 -19.52
N CYS A 215 -18.51 -2.43 -18.31
CA CYS A 215 -19.51 -3.31 -17.68
C CYS A 215 -20.71 -2.55 -17.06
N LEU A 216 -21.24 -1.55 -17.77
CA LEU A 216 -22.25 -0.64 -17.23
C LEU A 216 -23.61 -1.33 -17.05
N THR A 217 -24.02 -2.18 -18.00
CA THR A 217 -25.35 -2.82 -18.00
C THR A 217 -25.64 -3.64 -16.75
N SER A 218 -24.71 -4.51 -16.36
CA SER A 218 -24.84 -5.35 -15.16
C SER A 218 -24.78 -4.51 -13.88
N THR A 219 -23.90 -3.51 -13.87
CA THR A 219 -23.72 -2.58 -12.74
C THR A 219 -24.98 -1.76 -12.48
N ILE A 220 -25.58 -1.17 -13.52
CA ILE A 220 -26.84 -0.42 -13.42
C ILE A 220 -27.94 -1.33 -12.90
N ARG A 221 -28.08 -2.56 -13.42
CA ARG A 221 -29.12 -3.50 -12.98
C ARG A 221 -29.01 -3.80 -11.50
N GLU A 222 -27.79 -4.07 -11.03
CA GLU A 222 -27.53 -4.34 -9.62
C GLU A 222 -27.83 -3.11 -8.75
N MET A 223 -27.29 -1.95 -9.11
CA MET A 223 -27.48 -0.70 -8.37
C MET A 223 -28.95 -0.26 -8.34
N ALA A 224 -29.67 -0.43 -9.44
CA ALA A 224 -31.11 -0.19 -9.52
C ALA A 224 -31.91 -1.13 -8.63
N SER A 225 -31.57 -2.43 -8.63
CA SER A 225 -32.24 -3.40 -7.76
C SER A 225 -32.02 -3.14 -6.27
N ALA A 226 -30.87 -2.57 -5.92
CA ALA A 226 -30.54 -2.11 -4.58
C ALA A 226 -31.06 -0.69 -4.27
N GLY A 227 -31.77 -0.06 -5.22
CA GLY A 227 -32.41 1.25 -5.04
C GLY A 227 -31.48 2.46 -5.20
N TRP A 228 -30.19 2.26 -5.50
CA TRP A 228 -29.20 3.33 -5.67
C TRP A 228 -29.42 4.17 -6.93
N LEU A 229 -29.94 3.54 -7.97
CA LEU A 229 -30.31 4.20 -9.22
C LEU A 229 -31.82 4.08 -9.42
N ARG A 230 -32.42 5.15 -9.92
CA ARG A 230 -33.82 5.16 -10.37
C ARG A 230 -33.89 5.48 -11.85
N ARG A 231 -34.87 4.91 -12.52
CA ARG A 231 -35.11 5.17 -13.95
C ARG A 231 -35.94 6.43 -14.11
N ILE A 232 -35.52 7.34 -14.98
CA ILE A 232 -36.36 8.47 -15.40
C ILE A 232 -37.34 7.96 -16.46
N THR A 233 -38.63 8.21 -16.22
CA THR A 233 -39.71 7.96 -17.19
C THR A 233 -40.30 9.29 -17.62
N SER A 234 -39.50 10.17 -18.22
CA SER A 234 -40.00 11.39 -18.87
C SER A 234 -39.81 11.25 -20.37
N ARG A 235 -40.81 11.68 -21.14
CA ARG A 235 -40.68 11.88 -22.58
C ARG A 235 -39.62 12.97 -22.80
N THR A 236 -38.46 12.61 -23.31
CA THR A 236 -37.50 13.57 -23.84
C THR A 236 -38.13 14.30 -25.04
N PRO A 237 -38.00 15.63 -25.17
CA PRO A 237 -38.48 16.38 -26.34
C PRO A 237 -37.83 15.95 -27.66
N THR A 238 -36.71 15.23 -27.58
CA THR A 238 -35.85 14.81 -28.71
C THR A 238 -36.09 13.36 -29.16
N GLY A 239 -37.13 12.68 -28.70
CA GLY A 239 -37.63 11.46 -29.35
C GLY A 239 -36.75 10.19 -29.26
N ASP A 240 -35.60 10.23 -28.58
CA ASP A 240 -34.79 9.03 -28.34
C ASP A 240 -35.20 8.36 -27.01
N PRO A 241 -35.75 7.13 -27.02
CA PRO A 241 -36.21 6.42 -25.82
C PRO A 241 -35.07 5.68 -25.13
N THR A 242 -33.92 6.34 -24.92
CA THR A 242 -32.85 5.75 -24.14
C THR A 242 -33.23 5.73 -22.66
N ARG A 243 -32.96 4.59 -22.00
CA ARG A 243 -33.31 4.39 -20.59
C ARG A 243 -32.35 5.20 -19.73
N LEU A 244 -32.77 6.40 -19.35
CA LEU A 244 -31.96 7.27 -18.50
C LEU A 244 -32.04 6.83 -17.03
N TRP A 245 -30.87 6.70 -16.41
CA TRP A 245 -30.73 6.35 -14.99
C TRP A 245 -30.13 7.51 -14.21
N VAL A 246 -30.73 7.85 -13.07
CA VAL A 246 -30.18 8.86 -12.17
C VAL A 246 -29.94 8.31 -10.78
N CYS A 247 -29.01 8.95 -10.08
CA CYS A 247 -28.80 8.73 -8.67
C CYS A 247 -30.13 8.88 -7.90
N ASN A 248 -30.41 7.97 -6.97
CA ASN A 248 -31.58 8.04 -6.12
C ASN A 248 -31.24 8.67 -4.76
N PRO A 249 -31.60 9.95 -4.52
CA PRO A 249 -31.27 10.64 -3.28
C PRO A 249 -32.04 10.14 -2.05
N ALA A 250 -33.08 9.31 -2.25
CA ALA A 250 -33.84 8.73 -1.15
C ALA A 250 -33.07 7.62 -0.41
N VAL A 251 -32.03 7.04 -1.03
CA VAL A 251 -31.20 6.01 -0.40
C VAL A 251 -29.91 6.67 0.06
N GLY A 252 -29.76 6.89 1.38
CA GLY A 252 -28.55 7.46 1.95
C GLY A 252 -27.32 6.63 1.58
N TRP A 253 -26.49 7.15 0.67
CA TRP A 253 -25.26 6.49 0.17
C TRP A 253 -24.13 6.45 1.19
N GLU A 254 -24.24 7.24 2.24
CA GLU A 254 -23.22 7.50 3.26
C GLU A 254 -22.85 6.24 4.08
N SER A 255 -23.77 5.28 4.24
CA SER A 255 -23.59 4.16 5.19
C SER A 255 -23.57 2.76 4.56
N GLN A 256 -23.98 2.57 3.30
CA GLN A 256 -24.22 1.21 2.76
C GLN A 256 -23.29 0.83 1.60
N LEU A 257 -23.08 1.70 0.61
CA LEU A 257 -22.11 1.44 -0.48
C LEU A 257 -20.65 1.44 0.00
N LEU A 258 -20.35 2.16 1.08
CA LEU A 258 -19.00 2.27 1.65
C LEU A 258 -18.71 1.28 2.79
N GLN A 259 -19.72 0.68 3.42
CA GLN A 259 -19.50 -0.18 4.60
C GLN A 259 -20.08 -1.59 4.52
N ASN A 260 -21.10 -1.89 3.70
CA ASN A 260 -21.89 -3.09 3.93
C ASN A 260 -22.32 -3.86 2.66
N HIS A 261 -21.67 -5.01 2.44
CA HIS A 261 -22.41 -6.27 2.55
C HIS A 261 -22.39 -6.72 4.03
N SER A 262 -23.07 -5.96 4.89
CA SER A 262 -23.54 -6.49 6.17
C SER A 262 -25.04 -6.27 6.24
N SER A 263 -25.72 -7.36 6.53
CA SER A 263 -27.10 -7.38 6.96
C SER A 263 -27.26 -6.54 8.23
N GLN A 264 -28.23 -5.62 8.15
CA GLN A 264 -29.02 -5.02 9.22
C GLN A 264 -28.35 -4.15 10.31
N HIS A 265 -28.88 -2.91 10.36
CA HIS A 265 -29.03 -1.98 11.50
C HIS A 265 -27.82 -1.66 12.39
N GLU A 266 -27.40 -0.39 12.34
CA GLU A 266 -27.22 0.45 13.55
C GLU A 266 -27.15 1.93 13.16
N LYS A 267 -28.00 2.76 13.78
CA LYS A 267 -28.08 4.22 13.57
C LYS A 267 -27.14 4.89 14.57
N CYS A 268 -26.25 5.77 14.11
CA CYS A 268 -25.58 6.73 14.98
C CYS A 268 -25.63 8.12 14.34
N SER A 269 -26.43 9.00 14.94
CA SER A 269 -26.65 10.38 14.55
C SER A 269 -25.50 11.26 15.07
N PHE A 270 -24.87 12.06 14.20
CA PHE A 270 -24.02 13.17 14.65
C PHE A 270 -24.33 14.43 13.82
N ASN A 271 -24.73 15.48 14.54
CA ASN A 271 -24.89 16.84 14.07
C ASN A 271 -23.53 17.43 13.67
N THR A 272 -23.43 18.02 12.48
CA THR A 272 -22.30 18.88 12.10
C THR A 272 -22.80 20.27 11.72
N ALA A 273 -22.36 21.26 12.51
CA ALA A 273 -22.51 22.68 12.24
C ALA A 273 -21.52 23.13 11.15
N PHE A 274 -21.98 24.09 10.34
CA PHE A 274 -21.38 24.58 9.12
C PHE A 274 -20.09 25.39 9.32
N HIS A 275 -19.14 25.23 8.41
CA HIS A 275 -18.22 26.29 7.98
C HIS A 275 -18.02 26.25 6.46
N GLN A 276 -18.16 27.41 5.82
CA GLN A 276 -18.02 27.63 4.38
C GLN A 276 -16.55 27.58 3.92
N PRO A 277 -16.24 27.07 2.70
CA PRO A 277 -14.97 27.31 2.02
C PRO A 277 -15.06 28.45 0.99
N LEU A 278 -13.96 29.20 0.89
CA LEU A 278 -13.68 30.24 -0.13
C LEU A 278 -13.15 29.63 -1.45
N PRO A 279 -13.26 30.34 -2.59
CA PRO A 279 -12.98 29.81 -3.92
C PRO A 279 -11.54 30.07 -4.42
N GLY A 280 -11.07 29.23 -5.36
CA GLY A 280 -10.04 29.60 -6.33
C GLY A 280 -8.96 28.55 -6.62
N SER A 281 -9.08 27.81 -7.72
CA SER A 281 -8.03 27.60 -8.74
C SER A 281 -8.49 26.57 -9.78
N ASP A 282 -8.40 26.94 -11.06
CA ASP A 282 -8.78 26.15 -12.24
C ASP A 282 -7.90 24.91 -12.46
N PRO A 283 -8.45 23.77 -12.94
CA PRO A 283 -7.66 22.67 -13.45
C PRO A 283 -7.45 22.76 -14.97
N LEU A 284 -6.18 22.59 -15.36
CA LEU A 284 -5.70 22.38 -16.72
C LEU A 284 -6.30 21.11 -17.33
N THR A 285 -6.92 21.25 -18.50
CA THR A 285 -7.30 20.17 -19.42
C THR A 285 -6.07 19.68 -20.18
N ALA A 286 -5.83 18.37 -20.19
CA ALA A 286 -4.87 17.73 -21.07
C ALA A 286 -5.54 16.50 -21.69
N ASP A 287 -5.73 16.55 -23.01
CA ASP A 287 -6.35 15.51 -23.82
C ASP A 287 -5.56 14.21 -23.76
N ILE A 288 -6.25 13.10 -23.52
CA ILE A 288 -5.71 11.74 -23.57
C ILE A 288 -6.12 11.12 -24.92
N PRO A 289 -5.17 10.62 -25.74
CA PRO A 289 -5.48 10.01 -27.04
C PRO A 289 -6.39 8.78 -26.92
N ALA A 290 -7.33 8.64 -27.85
CA ALA A 290 -8.39 7.62 -27.91
C ALA A 290 -7.89 6.16 -28.07
N ASP A 291 -6.60 5.99 -28.33
CA ASP A 291 -5.94 4.76 -28.73
C ASP A 291 -5.75 3.79 -27.54
N VAL A 292 -5.82 4.30 -26.31
CA VAL A 292 -5.63 3.53 -25.07
C VAL A 292 -6.90 2.77 -24.64
N ILE A 293 -8.07 3.14 -25.18
CA ILE A 293 -9.38 2.64 -24.69
C ILE A 293 -9.87 1.38 -25.44
N ARG A 294 -9.40 1.11 -26.66
CA ARG A 294 -9.96 0.03 -27.50
C ARG A 294 -9.66 -1.41 -27.05
N ALA A 295 -8.80 -1.64 -26.05
CA ALA A 295 -8.37 -2.99 -25.70
C ALA A 295 -9.28 -3.75 -24.71
N ASN A 296 -10.36 -3.15 -24.17
CA ASN A 296 -11.09 -3.73 -23.03
C ASN A 296 -12.61 -3.94 -23.21
N THR A 297 -13.16 -3.85 -24.42
CA THR A 297 -14.62 -3.86 -24.65
C THR A 297 -15.27 -5.24 -24.85
N SER A 298 -14.56 -6.36 -24.76
CA SER A 298 -15.14 -7.68 -25.12
C SER A 298 -15.99 -8.36 -24.02
N CYS A 299 -16.67 -7.60 -23.15
CA CYS A 299 -17.43 -8.17 -22.02
C CYS A 299 -18.92 -8.39 -22.32
N ASP A 300 -19.50 -7.68 -23.30
CA ASP A 300 -20.91 -7.78 -23.65
C ASP A 300 -21.02 -8.31 -25.09
N GLY A 301 -21.78 -9.39 -25.28
CA GLY A 301 -21.95 -10.05 -26.58
C GLY A 301 -22.48 -9.11 -27.67
N ASP A 302 -22.01 -9.38 -28.89
CA ASP A 302 -22.26 -8.65 -30.13
C ASP A 302 -23.65 -8.00 -30.24
N VAL A 303 -23.65 -6.67 -30.40
CA VAL A 303 -24.76 -5.95 -31.03
C VAL A 303 -24.15 -5.19 -32.20
N GLY A 304 -24.52 -5.62 -33.42
CA GLY A 304 -23.88 -5.22 -34.66
C GLY A 304 -23.90 -3.72 -34.95
N ASP A 305 -22.82 -3.27 -35.59
CA ASP A 305 -22.65 -1.99 -36.27
C ASP A 305 -23.73 -1.78 -37.34
N GLU A 306 -24.31 -0.57 -37.40
CA GLU A 306 -24.52 0.20 -38.64
C GLU A 306 -24.70 1.70 -38.30
N GLY A 307 -24.07 2.60 -39.09
CA GLY A 307 -24.68 3.90 -39.41
C GLY A 307 -23.96 5.18 -38.98
N PHE A 308 -23.17 5.72 -39.90
CA PHE A 308 -22.60 7.07 -39.99
C PHE A 308 -23.68 8.16 -40.07
N TRP A 309 -23.48 9.35 -39.46
CA TRP A 309 -23.74 10.69 -40.03
C TRP A 309 -23.00 11.79 -39.26
N ALA A 310 -22.39 12.70 -40.02
CA ALA A 310 -21.75 13.94 -39.58
C ALA A 310 -22.79 15.04 -39.30
N GLY A 311 -22.46 16.00 -38.43
CA GLY A 311 -23.26 17.22 -38.25
C GLY A 311 -22.83 18.14 -37.11
N GLU A 312 -22.08 19.16 -37.50
CA GLU A 312 -22.03 20.54 -36.97
C GLU A 312 -21.40 20.84 -35.59
N GLU A 313 -20.37 21.69 -35.67
CA GLU A 313 -19.71 22.42 -34.59
C GLU A 313 -20.71 23.41 -33.96
N GLY A 314 -20.96 23.24 -32.67
CA GLY A 314 -21.64 24.22 -31.83
C GLY A 314 -20.74 24.61 -30.67
N GLU A 315 -20.21 25.85 -30.71
CA GLU A 315 -19.60 26.50 -29.56
C GLU A 315 -20.62 26.56 -28.40
N ALA A 316 -20.30 25.93 -27.26
CA ALA A 316 -21.07 26.06 -26.04
C ALA A 316 -20.23 26.83 -25.00
N ASP A 317 -20.77 27.99 -24.67
CA ASP A 317 -20.29 28.99 -23.73
C ASP A 317 -20.09 28.43 -22.31
N MET A 318 -18.99 28.86 -21.70
CA MET A 318 -18.43 28.37 -20.45
C MET A 318 -19.00 29.20 -19.28
N GLN A 319 -20.25 28.98 -18.90
CA GLN A 319 -20.80 29.53 -17.65
C GLN A 319 -21.60 28.48 -16.86
N THR A 320 -21.12 28.23 -15.66
CA THR A 320 -21.67 27.43 -14.56
C THR A 320 -23.19 27.34 -14.53
N ASN A 321 -23.73 26.14 -14.77
CA ASN A 321 -25.01 25.70 -14.23
C ASN A 321 -25.03 24.17 -14.11
N GLN A 322 -24.81 23.65 -12.90
CA GLN A 322 -25.15 22.27 -12.54
C GLN A 322 -26.67 22.14 -12.62
N THR A 323 -27.18 21.70 -13.77
CA THR A 323 -28.60 21.40 -13.94
C THR A 323 -28.89 20.04 -13.31
N VAL A 324 -29.20 20.03 -12.01
CA VAL A 324 -29.72 18.85 -11.32
C VAL A 324 -31.10 18.55 -11.90
N TRP A 325 -31.27 17.41 -12.57
CA TRP A 325 -32.54 16.97 -13.15
C TRP A 325 -33.57 16.67 -12.05
N ARG A 326 -34.40 17.66 -11.73
CA ARG A 326 -35.55 17.51 -10.84
C ARG A 326 -36.73 16.97 -11.63
N GLY A 327 -37.18 15.76 -11.29
CA GLY A 327 -38.54 15.34 -11.64
C GLY A 327 -39.51 16.09 -10.75
N GLU A 328 -40.46 16.79 -11.35
CA GLU A 328 -41.56 17.42 -10.64
C GLU A 328 -42.47 16.34 -10.03
N GLU A 329 -42.27 16.00 -8.76
CA GLU A 329 -43.35 15.54 -7.90
C GLU A 329 -43.31 16.37 -6.61
N GLU A 330 -44.40 17.11 -6.40
CA GLU A 330 -44.61 17.99 -5.26
C GLU A 330 -44.60 17.20 -3.96
N GLY A 331 -43.81 17.67 -2.98
CA GLY A 331 -43.98 17.30 -1.58
C GLY A 331 -42.93 16.36 -0.99
N MET A 332 -41.64 16.70 -1.06
CA MET A 332 -40.69 16.21 -0.06
C MET A 332 -39.61 17.25 0.23
N ALA A 333 -39.72 17.87 1.41
CA ALA A 333 -38.81 18.90 1.87
C ALA A 333 -37.43 18.32 2.25
N ARG A 334 -36.39 18.92 1.65
CA ARG A 334 -35.03 19.16 2.18
C ARG A 334 -34.35 18.00 2.94
N ALA A 335 -33.74 17.09 2.20
CA ALA A 335 -32.44 16.53 2.58
C ALA A 335 -31.40 17.19 1.66
N GLN A 336 -30.36 17.81 2.25
CA GLN A 336 -29.36 18.61 1.52
C GLN A 336 -28.67 17.80 0.42
N ASP A 337 -28.51 18.44 -0.75
CA ASP A 337 -27.83 17.97 -1.96
C ASP A 337 -26.35 17.64 -1.71
N ARG A 338 -26.04 16.57 -0.98
CA ARG A 338 -24.66 16.10 -0.83
C ARG A 338 -24.29 15.27 -2.06
N SER A 339 -23.21 15.61 -2.75
CA SER A 339 -22.73 14.82 -3.89
C SER A 339 -22.10 13.50 -3.41
N PRO A 340 -22.35 12.35 -4.07
CA PRO A 340 -21.63 11.11 -3.79
C PRO A 340 -20.10 11.26 -3.87
N ALA A 341 -19.61 12.18 -4.71
CA ALA A 341 -18.18 12.44 -4.86
C ALA A 341 -17.53 12.94 -3.55
N ALA A 342 -18.31 13.58 -2.66
CA ALA A 342 -17.81 14.04 -1.36
C ALA A 342 -17.48 12.89 -0.40
N ASP A 343 -18.06 11.70 -0.62
CA ASP A 343 -17.86 10.51 0.23
C ASP A 343 -16.95 9.45 -0.44
N ILE A 344 -16.57 9.66 -1.70
CA ILE A 344 -15.76 8.71 -2.47
C ILE A 344 -14.32 9.21 -2.57
N ALA A 345 -13.46 8.67 -1.70
CA ALA A 345 -12.02 8.93 -1.78
C ALA A 345 -11.38 8.12 -2.94
N LEU A 346 -10.69 8.80 -3.86
CA LEU A 346 -9.94 8.18 -4.96
C LEU A 346 -8.67 7.46 -4.51
N ARG A 347 -8.18 7.79 -3.31
CA ARG A 347 -6.98 7.22 -2.70
C ARG A 347 -7.27 6.88 -1.25
N ASN A 348 -6.59 5.87 -0.73
CA ASN A 348 -6.62 5.52 0.68
C ASN A 348 -5.80 6.54 1.50
N ILE A 349 -6.28 7.78 1.57
CA ILE A 349 -5.68 8.87 2.35
C ILE A 349 -6.40 8.91 3.70
N ASN A 350 -5.64 8.89 4.80
CA ASN A 350 -6.20 9.10 6.13
C ASN A 350 -6.73 10.54 6.21
N GLU A 351 -8.02 10.70 6.47
CA GLU A 351 -8.66 12.03 6.58
C GLU A 351 -8.28 12.75 7.88
N LYS A 352 -7.78 12.02 8.89
CA LYS A 352 -7.45 12.57 10.21
C LYS A 352 -5.94 12.71 10.38
N GLU A 353 -5.53 13.91 10.81
CA GLU A 353 -4.16 14.24 11.20
C GLU A 353 -4.12 14.77 12.63
N TYR A 354 -3.10 14.36 13.37
CA TYR A 354 -2.74 14.88 14.68
C TYR A 354 -1.85 16.10 14.51
N ARG A 355 -2.24 17.22 15.10
CA ARG A 355 -1.41 18.44 15.14
C ARG A 355 -0.38 18.32 16.24
N VAL A 356 0.87 18.68 15.94
CA VAL A 356 1.96 18.71 16.91
C VAL A 356 2.16 20.15 17.36
N ILE A 357 1.84 20.44 18.61
CA ILE A 357 1.79 21.82 19.15
C ILE A 357 2.84 21.99 20.24
N LEU A 358 3.61 23.08 20.16
CA LEU A 358 4.55 23.48 21.19
C LEU A 358 3.77 24.00 22.41
N LYS A 359 3.91 23.33 23.55
CA LYS A 359 3.11 23.64 24.75
C LYS A 359 3.33 25.06 25.29
N GLN A 360 4.54 25.62 25.14
CA GLN A 360 4.85 26.95 25.66
C GLN A 360 4.18 28.08 24.86
N THR A 361 4.07 27.94 23.54
CA THR A 361 3.64 29.03 22.65
C THR A 361 2.27 28.77 22.02
N GLY A 362 1.80 27.52 22.00
CA GLY A 362 0.62 27.11 21.23
C GLY A 362 0.88 27.03 19.71
N GLU A 363 2.12 27.20 19.27
CA GLU A 363 2.49 27.13 17.86
C GLU A 363 2.43 25.68 17.35
N GLU A 364 1.79 25.48 16.20
CA GLU A 364 1.79 24.21 15.48
C GLU A 364 3.08 24.06 14.68
N ILE A 365 3.88 23.05 15.03
CA ILE A 365 5.18 22.82 14.41
C ILE A 365 5.15 21.77 13.30
N ASP A 366 4.12 20.91 13.28
CA ASP A 366 4.03 19.74 12.39
C ASP A 366 2.62 19.10 12.40
N SER A 367 2.34 18.20 11.46
CA SER A 367 1.20 17.28 11.50
C SER A 367 1.59 15.81 11.25
N VAL A 368 0.84 14.88 11.86
CA VAL A 368 1.09 13.43 11.80
C VAL A 368 -0.21 12.69 11.50
N ASP A 369 -0.23 11.89 10.45
CA ASP A 369 -1.36 11.07 10.02
C ASP A 369 -1.84 10.13 11.15
N GLU A 370 -3.15 9.94 11.32
CA GLU A 370 -3.74 9.11 12.40
C GLU A 370 -3.12 7.71 12.49
N ALA A 371 -2.91 7.03 11.35
CA ALA A 371 -2.31 5.69 11.31
C ALA A 371 -0.85 5.64 11.82
N ARG A 372 -0.20 6.79 12.01
CA ARG A 372 1.19 6.91 12.51
C ARG A 372 1.26 7.56 13.89
N ALA A 373 0.19 8.21 14.35
CA ALA A 373 0.20 9.02 15.56
C ALA A 373 0.72 8.23 16.78
N PHE A 374 0.24 7.00 16.98
CA PHE A 374 0.66 6.18 18.12
C PHE A 374 2.06 5.57 17.98
N PHE A 375 2.70 5.68 16.81
CA PHE A 375 4.09 5.24 16.60
C PHE A 375 5.09 6.40 16.70
N GLU A 376 4.63 7.64 16.56
CA GLU A 376 5.51 8.82 16.47
C GLU A 376 5.30 9.84 17.58
N VAL A 377 4.04 10.05 18.00
CA VAL A 377 3.65 11.10 18.96
C VAL A 377 2.92 10.55 20.19
N TYR A 378 3.31 9.36 20.65
CA TYR A 378 2.85 8.82 21.94
C TYR A 378 3.44 9.62 23.13
N PRO A 379 2.76 9.66 24.29
CA PRO A 379 3.30 10.30 25.49
C PRO A 379 4.69 9.75 25.87
N GLY A 380 5.66 10.64 26.06
CA GLY A 380 7.07 10.30 26.30
C GLY A 380 7.91 10.09 25.03
N ALA A 381 7.33 10.17 23.83
CA ALA A 381 8.09 10.02 22.60
C ALA A 381 9.14 11.12 22.40
N CYS A 382 10.32 10.73 21.93
CA CYS A 382 11.30 11.63 21.35
C CYS A 382 10.89 11.95 19.90
N TYR A 383 10.31 13.13 19.69
CA TYR A 383 9.88 13.63 18.39
C TYR A 383 10.95 14.55 17.80
N LEU A 384 11.27 14.39 16.51
CA LEU A 384 12.27 15.21 15.83
C LEU A 384 11.61 16.02 14.71
N GLN A 385 11.92 17.31 14.67
CA GLN A 385 11.48 18.21 13.61
C GLN A 385 12.66 19.11 13.22
N GLN A 386 13.07 19.05 11.95
CA GLN A 386 14.24 19.77 11.42
C GLN A 386 15.51 19.59 12.28
N GLY A 387 15.73 18.36 12.77
CA GLY A 387 16.86 18.00 13.64
C GLY A 387 16.75 18.50 15.09
N VAL A 388 15.71 19.27 15.43
CA VAL A 388 15.41 19.72 16.79
C VAL A 388 14.61 18.63 17.51
N LEU A 389 15.04 18.31 18.74
CA LEU A 389 14.43 17.31 19.57
C LEU A 389 13.35 17.92 20.48
N TYR A 390 12.20 17.26 20.46
CA TYR A 390 11.06 17.54 21.32
C TYR A 390 10.66 16.27 22.07
N MET A 391 10.14 16.43 23.27
CA MET A 391 9.50 15.37 24.03
C MET A 391 8.00 15.57 23.98
N VAL A 392 7.26 14.54 23.59
CA VAL A 392 5.80 14.55 23.66
C VAL A 392 5.40 14.43 25.13
N THR A 393 4.73 15.44 25.64
CA THR A 393 4.31 15.50 27.05
C THR A 393 2.92 14.93 27.24
N TYR A 394 2.03 15.15 26.27
CA TYR A 394 0.65 14.70 26.32
C TYR A 394 0.10 14.48 24.91
N LEU A 395 -0.76 13.47 24.73
CA LEU A 395 -1.46 13.17 23.49
C LEU A 395 -2.96 13.19 23.76
N ASP A 396 -3.66 14.17 23.20
CA ASP A 396 -5.12 14.26 23.21
C ASP A 396 -5.69 13.57 21.96
N ILE A 397 -6.16 12.34 22.15
CA ILE A 397 -6.71 11.50 21.08
C ILE A 397 -8.04 12.05 20.56
N HIS A 398 -8.83 12.70 21.42
CA HIS A 398 -10.13 13.24 21.02
C HIS A 398 -10.01 14.53 20.22
N LYS A 399 -9.04 15.39 20.58
CA LYS A 399 -8.77 16.65 19.85
C LYS A 399 -7.80 16.50 18.69
N LEU A 400 -7.19 15.32 18.53
CA LEU A 400 -6.12 15.05 17.55
C LEU A 400 -4.95 16.02 17.74
N VAL A 401 -4.47 16.18 18.98
CA VAL A 401 -3.36 17.09 19.31
C VAL A 401 -2.30 16.39 20.16
N ALA A 402 -1.05 16.48 19.74
CA ALA A 402 0.12 16.09 20.52
C ALA A 402 0.85 17.35 21.03
N TYR A 403 0.97 17.48 22.35
CA TYR A 403 1.69 18.58 22.98
C TYR A 403 3.15 18.21 23.20
N VAL A 404 4.05 19.07 22.75
CA VAL A 404 5.48 18.82 22.81
C VAL A 404 6.21 19.95 23.53
N GLU A 405 7.35 19.62 24.13
CA GLU A 405 8.28 20.57 24.71
C GLU A 405 9.68 20.31 24.15
N ARG A 406 10.42 21.37 23.82
CA ARG A 406 11.80 21.25 23.32
C ARG A 406 12.70 20.68 24.43
N CYS A 407 13.60 19.76 24.08
CA CYS A 407 14.49 19.12 25.04
C CYS A 407 15.85 18.70 24.44
N ASP A 408 16.81 18.38 25.29
CA ASP A 408 18.05 17.68 24.93
C ASP A 408 18.21 16.44 25.80
N LEU A 409 17.77 15.29 25.29
CA LEU A 409 17.77 14.02 26.01
C LEU A 409 18.97 13.15 25.59
N PRO A 410 19.59 12.42 26.53
CA PRO A 410 20.69 11.51 26.22
C PRO A 410 20.22 10.21 25.53
N TYR A 411 18.91 10.08 25.29
CA TYR A 411 18.27 8.90 24.71
C TYR A 411 17.30 9.28 23.59
N TYR A 412 16.91 8.28 22.80
CA TYR A 412 15.78 8.34 21.89
C TYR A 412 14.79 7.23 22.26
N THR A 413 13.53 7.38 21.85
CA THR A 413 12.52 6.34 22.06
C THR A 413 12.36 5.47 20.83
N SER A 414 12.03 4.19 21.02
CA SER A 414 11.56 3.27 19.98
C SER A 414 10.34 2.56 20.49
N GLN A 415 9.25 2.56 19.74
CA GLN A 415 8.04 1.86 20.15
C GLN A 415 8.22 0.34 20.09
N ALA A 416 7.39 -0.35 20.87
CA ALA A 416 7.15 -1.77 20.81
C ALA A 416 5.68 -1.97 20.43
N ASP A 417 5.46 -2.66 19.33
CA ASP A 417 4.16 -2.85 18.72
C ASP A 417 3.92 -4.31 18.34
N HIS A 418 2.65 -4.65 18.18
CA HIS A 418 2.21 -5.94 17.69
C HIS A 418 1.08 -5.74 16.69
N ARG A 419 1.21 -6.35 15.51
CA ARG A 419 0.14 -6.42 14.51
C ARG A 419 -0.43 -7.82 14.44
N GLY A 420 -1.74 -7.93 14.62
CA GLY A 420 -2.50 -9.17 14.48
C GLY A 420 -3.61 -9.04 13.45
N VAL A 421 -4.01 -10.16 12.85
CA VAL A 421 -5.17 -10.25 11.96
C VAL A 421 -6.19 -11.19 12.60
N THR A 422 -7.37 -10.67 12.92
CA THR A 422 -8.47 -11.47 13.50
C THR A 422 -9.57 -11.63 12.46
N VAL A 423 -10.01 -12.87 12.21
CA VAL A 423 -11.20 -13.12 11.36
C VAL A 423 -12.43 -12.76 12.18
N THR A 424 -13.25 -11.84 11.66
CA THR A 424 -14.47 -11.36 12.33
C THR A 424 -15.72 -11.99 11.76
N ALA A 425 -15.72 -12.35 10.47
CA ALA A 425 -16.80 -13.09 9.85
C ALA A 425 -16.31 -13.88 8.63
N ILE A 426 -16.81 -15.10 8.43
CA ILE A 426 -16.67 -15.83 7.17
C ILE A 426 -17.81 -15.39 6.26
N LEU A 427 -17.50 -15.01 5.02
CA LEU A 427 -18.48 -14.54 4.04
C LEU A 427 -18.72 -15.63 2.98
N PRO A 428 -19.98 -15.88 2.58
CA PRO A 428 -20.26 -16.84 1.53
C PRO A 428 -19.69 -16.37 0.19
N ILE A 429 -19.19 -17.31 -0.61
CA ILE A 429 -18.80 -17.05 -1.99
C ILE A 429 -20.07 -17.11 -2.83
N GLN A 430 -20.41 -16.04 -3.56
CA GLN A 430 -21.60 -16.05 -4.39
C GLN A 430 -21.40 -16.98 -5.59
N ALA A 431 -22.27 -17.97 -5.77
CA ALA A 431 -22.16 -18.97 -6.86
C ALA A 431 -22.11 -18.33 -8.27
N ARG A 432 -22.74 -17.16 -8.46
CA ARG A 432 -22.75 -16.39 -9.72
C ARG A 432 -21.38 -15.80 -10.11
N LEU A 433 -20.38 -15.84 -9.23
CA LEU A 433 -19.05 -15.34 -9.54
C LEU A 433 -18.33 -16.23 -10.56
N ARG A 434 -18.56 -17.56 -10.56
CA ARG A 434 -17.85 -18.52 -11.42
C ARG A 434 -17.81 -18.09 -12.90
N ASP A 435 -18.96 -17.68 -13.44
CA ASP A 435 -19.09 -17.30 -14.85
C ASP A 435 -18.44 -15.94 -15.15
N ASN A 436 -18.49 -15.00 -14.18
CA ASN A 436 -17.85 -13.68 -14.28
C ASN A 436 -16.33 -13.74 -14.02
N VAL A 437 -15.83 -14.77 -13.33
CA VAL A 437 -14.40 -14.97 -13.06
C VAL A 437 -13.66 -15.17 -14.38
N LEU A 438 -14.13 -16.10 -15.21
CA LEU A 438 -13.44 -16.50 -16.44
C LEU A 438 -13.30 -15.35 -17.45
N GLN A 439 -14.24 -14.40 -17.46
CA GLN A 439 -14.19 -13.21 -18.31
C GLN A 439 -13.26 -12.10 -17.77
N ARG A 440 -12.92 -12.14 -16.47
CA ARG A 440 -12.11 -11.13 -15.78
C ARG A 440 -10.64 -11.50 -15.62
N LEU A 441 -10.30 -12.79 -15.75
CA LEU A 441 -8.91 -13.24 -15.68
C LEU A 441 -8.07 -12.58 -16.76
N ASN A 442 -6.87 -12.14 -16.39
CA ASN A 442 -5.89 -11.69 -17.36
C ASN A 442 -5.43 -12.91 -18.18
N PRO A 443 -5.60 -12.93 -19.53
CA PRO A 443 -5.06 -14.00 -20.35
C PRO A 443 -3.53 -13.98 -20.23
N ILE A 444 -2.92 -15.14 -19.99
CA ILE A 444 -1.46 -15.26 -20.01
C ILE A 444 -1.04 -15.22 -21.48
N HIS A 445 -0.53 -14.09 -21.96
CA HIS A 445 0.11 -14.00 -23.28
C HIS A 445 1.52 -14.59 -23.20
N ILE A 446 1.72 -15.75 -23.82
CA ILE A 446 3.00 -16.47 -23.88
C ILE A 446 3.55 -16.30 -25.31
N SER A 447 4.75 -15.73 -25.45
CA SER A 447 5.42 -15.59 -26.74
C SER A 447 5.65 -16.96 -27.39
N GLU A 448 5.33 -17.09 -28.68
CA GLU A 448 5.09 -18.35 -29.40
C GLU A 448 6.27 -19.35 -29.54
N GLU A 449 7.43 -19.10 -28.94
CA GLU A 449 8.62 -19.93 -29.15
C GLU A 449 9.28 -20.33 -27.82
N THR A 450 8.81 -21.40 -27.16
CA THR A 450 9.59 -22.15 -26.15
C THR A 450 8.99 -23.55 -25.88
N PRO A 451 9.75 -24.50 -25.29
CA PRO A 451 9.36 -25.91 -25.06
C PRO A 451 8.17 -26.13 -24.08
N GLU A 452 7.38 -25.11 -23.81
CA GLU A 452 6.37 -25.01 -22.74
C GLU A 452 5.02 -25.63 -23.14
N LYS A 453 4.75 -25.82 -24.46
CA LYS A 453 3.51 -26.45 -24.96
C LYS A 453 3.24 -27.88 -24.47
N SER A 454 4.27 -28.66 -24.13
CA SER A 454 4.09 -30.02 -23.55
C SER A 454 3.72 -30.00 -22.06
N TYR A 455 4.01 -28.90 -21.38
CA TYR A 455 3.77 -28.69 -19.96
C TYR A 455 2.44 -27.97 -19.72
N GLU A 456 2.04 -27.05 -20.61
CA GLU A 456 0.75 -26.36 -20.57
C GLU A 456 -0.44 -27.29 -20.80
N ALA A 457 -0.36 -28.18 -21.79
CA ALA A 457 -1.37 -29.23 -21.99
C ALA A 457 -1.51 -30.14 -20.75
N LYS A 458 -0.43 -30.25 -19.97
CA LYS A 458 -0.40 -30.97 -18.70
C LYS A 458 -0.99 -30.12 -17.56
N VAL A 459 -0.73 -28.82 -17.47
CA VAL A 459 -1.34 -27.92 -16.46
C VAL A 459 -2.84 -27.74 -16.70
N GLU A 460 -3.25 -27.48 -17.93
CA GLU A 460 -4.67 -27.38 -18.29
C GLU A 460 -5.35 -28.76 -18.21
N GLY A 461 -4.64 -29.83 -18.55
CA GLY A 461 -5.07 -31.21 -18.33
C GLY A 461 -5.26 -31.53 -16.84
N ASP A 462 -4.29 -31.19 -15.98
CA ASP A 462 -4.31 -31.42 -14.53
C ASP A 462 -5.38 -30.55 -13.87
N LEU A 463 -5.56 -29.30 -14.29
CA LEU A 463 -6.62 -28.40 -13.83
C LEU A 463 -8.01 -28.87 -14.27
N LYS A 464 -8.17 -29.38 -15.50
CA LYS A 464 -9.43 -29.98 -15.99
C LYS A 464 -9.73 -31.29 -15.28
N VAL A 465 -8.72 -32.12 -14.99
CA VAL A 465 -8.86 -33.35 -14.19
C VAL A 465 -9.23 -33.00 -12.74
N MET A 466 -8.58 -32.02 -12.12
CA MET A 466 -8.94 -31.53 -10.78
C MET A 466 -10.36 -30.96 -10.76
N ALA A 467 -10.72 -30.08 -11.69
CA ALA A 467 -12.07 -29.49 -11.78
C ALA A 467 -13.17 -30.53 -12.01
N LYS A 468 -12.88 -31.60 -12.78
CA LYS A 468 -13.81 -32.71 -13.01
C LYS A 468 -13.90 -33.68 -11.83
N THR A 469 -12.91 -33.69 -10.94
CA THR A 469 -12.92 -34.45 -9.67
C THR A 469 -13.53 -33.66 -8.51
N LEU A 470 -13.61 -32.33 -8.64
CA LEU A 470 -14.21 -31.37 -7.70
C LEU A 470 -15.74 -31.23 -7.82
N GLY A 471 -16.35 -31.81 -8.86
CA GLY A 471 -17.81 -31.88 -9.02
C GLY A 471 -18.38 -33.10 -8.30
N ASP A 472 -19.19 -32.87 -7.27
CA ASP A 472 -20.06 -33.83 -6.58
C ASP A 472 -19.39 -35.01 -5.84
N ARG A 473 -18.61 -34.71 -4.80
CA ARG A 473 -18.30 -35.69 -3.74
C ARG A 473 -18.51 -35.10 -2.36
N GLU A 474 -19.08 -35.88 -1.45
CA GLU A 474 -19.20 -35.55 -0.02
C GLU A 474 -17.82 -35.22 0.57
N ARG A 475 -17.77 -34.28 1.53
CA ARG A 475 -16.54 -33.86 2.23
C ARG A 475 -15.69 -35.07 2.62
N VAL A 476 -14.49 -35.17 2.06
CA VAL A 476 -13.53 -36.24 2.41
C VAL A 476 -12.66 -35.77 3.58
N GLU A 477 -12.38 -36.67 4.51
CA GLU A 477 -11.54 -36.39 5.67
C GLU A 477 -10.12 -35.98 5.23
N GLY A 478 -9.72 -34.74 5.56
CA GLY A 478 -8.39 -34.20 5.25
C GLY A 478 -8.34 -33.15 4.12
N GLU A 479 -9.46 -32.85 3.45
CA GLU A 479 -9.55 -31.74 2.51
C GLU A 479 -9.47 -30.38 3.21
N ILE A 480 -8.84 -29.41 2.55
CA ILE A 480 -8.80 -28.02 3.02
C ILE A 480 -9.50 -27.12 2.00
N HIS A 481 -10.33 -26.22 2.51
CA HIS A 481 -11.09 -25.30 1.67
C HIS A 481 -10.61 -23.87 1.88
N PRO A 482 -10.37 -23.12 0.79
CA PRO A 482 -10.17 -21.68 0.85
C PRO A 482 -11.36 -21.00 1.53
N GLN A 483 -11.07 -19.97 2.32
CA GLN A 483 -12.05 -19.17 3.02
C GLN A 483 -11.91 -17.71 2.60
N HIS A 484 -13.05 -17.02 2.50
CA HIS A 484 -13.12 -15.59 2.30
C HIS A 484 -13.93 -14.98 3.45
N GLY A 485 -13.54 -13.81 3.91
CA GLY A 485 -14.20 -13.21 5.05
C GLY A 485 -13.72 -11.83 5.42
N ARG A 486 -14.44 -11.23 6.36
CA ARG A 486 -14.05 -9.97 7.00
C ARG A 486 -12.98 -10.25 8.04
N VAL A 487 -11.96 -9.40 8.04
CA VAL A 487 -10.88 -9.42 9.02
C VAL A 487 -10.71 -8.04 9.65
N MET A 488 -10.28 -8.04 10.91
CA MET A 488 -9.80 -6.88 11.62
C MET A 488 -8.29 -6.97 11.72
N VAL A 489 -7.58 -6.04 11.09
CA VAL A 489 -6.13 -5.88 11.25
C VAL A 489 -5.91 -4.87 12.36
N SER A 490 -5.44 -5.33 13.51
CA SER A 490 -5.20 -4.49 14.69
C SER A 490 -3.71 -4.33 14.90
N THR A 491 -3.23 -3.10 15.04
CA THR A 491 -1.87 -2.82 15.50
C THR A 491 -1.91 -2.08 16.83
N SER A 492 -1.35 -2.71 17.86
CA SER A 492 -1.29 -2.19 19.23
C SER A 492 0.11 -1.68 19.53
N VAL A 493 0.22 -0.43 20.00
CA VAL A 493 1.48 0.11 20.55
C VAL A 493 1.39 0.08 22.08
N PHE A 494 2.04 -0.90 22.69
CA PHE A 494 1.84 -1.23 24.10
C PHE A 494 3.01 -0.83 25.01
N ALA A 495 4.15 -0.44 24.43
CA ALA A 495 5.29 0.09 25.18
C ALA A 495 6.22 0.89 24.28
N TYR A 496 7.17 1.59 24.89
CA TYR A 496 8.35 2.10 24.20
C TYR A 496 9.62 1.85 25.00
N HIS A 497 10.74 1.79 24.29
CA HIS A 497 12.07 1.62 24.81
C HIS A 497 12.80 2.95 24.80
N LYS A 498 13.37 3.37 25.93
CA LYS A 498 14.38 4.45 25.98
C LYS A 498 15.74 3.85 25.68
N ILE A 499 16.37 4.31 24.60
CA ILE A 499 17.64 3.77 24.14
C ILE A 499 18.68 4.88 24.16
N HIS A 500 19.79 4.67 24.86
CA HIS A 500 20.84 5.67 25.00
C HIS A 500 21.44 6.04 23.62
N ARG A 501 21.50 7.33 23.29
CA ARG A 501 21.81 7.84 21.93
C ARG A 501 23.19 7.41 21.43
N LYS A 502 24.19 7.42 22.33
CA LYS A 502 25.59 7.05 21.99
C LYS A 502 25.85 5.54 22.04
N THR A 503 25.61 4.91 23.19
CA THR A 503 25.93 3.49 23.44
C THR A 503 24.92 2.53 22.83
N ARG A 504 23.72 2.99 22.45
CA ARG A 504 22.58 2.17 21.98
C ARG A 504 22.13 1.09 22.97
N VAL A 505 22.48 1.26 24.24
CA VAL A 505 22.03 0.38 25.32
C VAL A 505 20.58 0.75 25.67
N LEU A 506 19.75 -0.27 25.84
CA LEU A 506 18.40 -0.12 26.38
C LEU A 506 18.52 0.40 27.82
N ILE A 507 17.94 1.56 28.09
CA ILE A 507 17.90 2.17 29.42
C ILE A 507 16.70 1.61 30.18
N GLU A 508 15.52 1.69 29.56
CA GLU A 508 14.24 1.41 30.20
C GLU A 508 13.21 1.00 29.15
N THR A 509 12.23 0.17 29.55
CA THR A 509 11.01 -0.07 28.78
C THR A 509 9.84 0.50 29.56
N VAL A 510 9.10 1.41 28.96
CA VAL A 510 7.96 2.10 29.59
C VAL A 510 6.67 1.60 28.93
N PRO A 511 5.69 1.09 29.70
CA PRO A 511 4.41 0.66 29.16
C PRO A 511 3.61 1.85 28.62
N LEU A 512 2.78 1.58 27.61
CA LEU A 512 1.85 2.54 27.00
C LEU A 512 0.45 1.94 26.99
N HIS A 513 -0.53 2.80 27.24
CA HIS A 513 -1.95 2.47 27.14
C HIS A 513 -2.55 3.35 26.05
N LEU A 514 -2.45 2.89 24.81
CA LEU A 514 -3.00 3.56 23.63
C LEU A 514 -4.03 2.64 22.97
N PRO A 515 -5.07 3.19 22.31
CA PRO A 515 -6.02 2.38 21.58
C PRO A 515 -5.35 1.73 20.36
N ASP A 516 -5.91 0.60 19.93
CA ASP A 516 -5.46 -0.11 18.74
C ASP A 516 -5.79 0.67 17.47
N ILE A 517 -4.86 0.68 16.52
CA ILE A 517 -5.14 1.13 15.16
C ILE A 517 -5.74 -0.06 14.42
N GLN A 518 -7.01 0.08 14.02
CA GLN A 518 -7.78 -1.00 13.42
C GLN A 518 -8.14 -0.70 11.96
N LEU A 519 -7.90 -1.68 11.09
CA LEU A 519 -8.39 -1.69 9.72
C LEU A 519 -9.38 -2.84 9.56
N SER A 520 -10.66 -2.50 9.33
CA SER A 520 -11.68 -3.46 8.92
C SER A 520 -11.60 -3.66 7.41
N THR A 521 -11.29 -4.87 6.96
CA THR A 521 -11.09 -5.20 5.55
C THR A 521 -11.52 -6.64 5.27
N LYS A 522 -11.32 -7.10 4.04
CA LYS A 522 -11.57 -8.48 3.62
C LYS A 522 -10.26 -9.20 3.35
N ALA A 523 -10.30 -10.51 3.51
CA ALA A 523 -9.17 -11.40 3.26
C ALA A 523 -9.64 -12.71 2.66
N PHE A 524 -8.69 -13.40 2.02
CA PHE A 524 -8.82 -14.79 1.67
C PHE A 524 -7.68 -15.58 2.29
N TRP A 525 -7.96 -16.79 2.73
CA TRP A 525 -6.97 -17.63 3.38
C TRP A 525 -7.26 -19.11 3.21
N VAL A 526 -6.26 -19.93 3.53
CA VAL A 526 -6.42 -21.36 3.68
C VAL A 526 -5.67 -21.79 4.95
N ASP A 527 -6.34 -22.56 5.80
CA ASP A 527 -5.76 -23.06 7.05
C ASP A 527 -4.79 -24.21 6.77
N ILE A 528 -3.65 -24.18 7.45
CA ILE A 528 -2.59 -25.18 7.30
C ILE A 528 -2.77 -26.26 8.36
N PRO A 529 -3.00 -27.53 7.97
CA PRO A 529 -3.12 -28.64 8.91
C PRO A 529 -1.91 -28.76 9.86
N PRO A 530 -2.11 -29.05 11.17
CA PRO A 530 -1.02 -29.13 12.14
C PRO A 530 0.09 -30.13 11.79
N TRP A 531 -0.24 -31.20 11.06
CA TRP A 531 0.77 -32.19 10.66
C TRP A 531 1.77 -31.64 9.64
N ILE A 532 1.40 -30.65 8.82
CA ILE A 532 2.34 -29.98 7.90
C ILE A 532 3.42 -29.26 8.70
N GLN A 533 3.04 -28.63 9.82
CA GLN A 533 4.01 -28.01 10.72
C GLN A 533 5.02 -29.05 11.24
N VAL A 534 4.52 -30.18 11.73
CA VAL A 534 5.37 -31.28 12.23
C VAL A 534 6.33 -31.78 11.15
N GLU A 535 5.83 -31.95 9.93
CA GLU A 535 6.59 -32.46 8.77
C GLU A 535 7.65 -31.46 8.26
N VAL A 536 7.37 -30.15 8.31
CA VAL A 536 8.35 -29.10 7.97
C VAL A 536 9.44 -29.02 9.05
N GLU A 537 9.05 -29.02 10.32
CA GLU A 537 9.98 -28.95 11.45
C GLU A 537 10.84 -30.21 11.60
N SER A 538 10.32 -31.40 11.26
CA SER A 538 11.07 -32.66 11.30
C SER A 538 12.26 -32.66 10.33
N LYS A 539 12.16 -31.91 9.23
CA LYS A 539 13.24 -31.68 8.25
C LYS A 539 14.18 -30.54 8.62
N GLY A 540 13.98 -29.92 9.79
CA GLY A 540 14.81 -28.84 10.30
C GLY A 540 14.58 -27.48 9.64
N TYR A 541 13.46 -27.31 8.93
CA TYR A 541 13.07 -26.04 8.32
C TYR A 541 12.28 -25.15 9.29
N ASP A 542 12.32 -23.83 9.09
CA ASP A 542 11.54 -22.89 9.90
C ASP A 542 10.12 -22.75 9.36
N PHE A 543 9.15 -23.40 10.02
CA PHE A 543 7.74 -23.36 9.63
C PHE A 543 7.17 -21.94 9.59
N LYS A 544 7.53 -21.06 10.54
CA LYS A 544 7.06 -19.66 10.53
C LYS A 544 7.65 -18.90 9.35
N GLY A 545 8.93 -19.09 9.08
CA GLY A 545 9.60 -18.55 7.90
C GLY A 545 8.99 -19.06 6.58
N GLY A 546 8.53 -20.31 6.56
CA GLY A 546 7.84 -20.91 5.44
C GLY A 546 6.46 -20.31 5.16
N ILE A 547 5.62 -20.17 6.21
CA ILE A 547 4.32 -19.48 6.09
C ILE A 547 4.51 -18.05 5.57
N HIS A 548 5.47 -17.32 6.14
CA HIS A 548 5.78 -15.95 5.74
C HIS A 548 6.15 -15.86 4.26
N GLY A 549 7.09 -16.70 3.82
CA GLY A 549 7.54 -16.73 2.43
C GLY A 549 6.45 -17.17 1.46
N ALA A 550 5.66 -18.19 1.82
CA ALA A 550 4.55 -18.67 1.00
C ALA A 550 3.48 -17.58 0.84
N ALA A 551 3.09 -16.90 1.92
CA ALA A 551 2.10 -15.82 1.87
C ALA A 551 2.58 -14.65 1.00
N HIS A 552 3.85 -14.24 1.14
CA HIS A 552 4.43 -13.22 0.26
C HIS A 552 4.38 -13.63 -1.21
N THR A 553 4.71 -14.89 -1.50
CA THR A 553 4.68 -15.41 -2.88
C THR A 553 3.26 -15.34 -3.45
N ILE A 554 2.26 -15.78 -2.68
CA ILE A 554 0.83 -15.72 -3.09
C ILE A 554 0.41 -14.27 -3.35
N ALA A 555 0.77 -13.33 -2.48
CA ALA A 555 0.45 -11.92 -2.71
C ALA A 555 1.15 -11.36 -3.96
N ALA A 556 2.40 -11.76 -4.22
CA ALA A 556 3.20 -11.29 -5.36
C ALA A 556 2.73 -11.85 -6.71
N ILE A 557 2.22 -13.09 -6.76
CA ILE A 557 1.70 -13.74 -7.97
C ILE A 557 0.21 -13.47 -8.21
N THR A 558 -0.54 -12.98 -7.21
CA THR A 558 -1.96 -12.60 -7.38
C THR A 558 -2.20 -11.66 -8.57
N PRO A 559 -1.36 -10.62 -8.81
CA PRO A 559 -1.45 -9.76 -9.98
C PRO A 559 -1.44 -10.46 -11.35
N LEU A 560 -0.90 -11.68 -11.44
CA LEU A 560 -0.88 -12.46 -12.70
C LEU A 560 -2.28 -12.89 -13.13
N ARG A 561 -3.23 -12.98 -12.20
CA ARG A 561 -4.62 -13.39 -12.48
C ARG A 561 -5.64 -12.32 -12.16
N LEU A 562 -5.37 -11.49 -11.16
CA LEU A 562 -6.22 -10.40 -10.73
C LEU A 562 -5.50 -9.09 -11.02
N LEU A 563 -6.08 -8.23 -11.85
CA LEU A 563 -5.50 -6.93 -12.17
C LEU A 563 -5.49 -6.03 -10.91
N CYS A 564 -4.43 -6.11 -10.13
CA CYS A 564 -4.20 -5.33 -8.91
C CYS A 564 -2.70 -5.10 -8.69
N ASP A 565 -2.37 -4.13 -7.84
CA ASP A 565 -0.99 -3.92 -7.42
C ASP A 565 -0.73 -4.67 -6.10
N SER A 566 0.14 -5.68 -6.13
CA SER A 566 0.45 -6.48 -4.93
C SER A 566 1.04 -5.67 -3.78
N HIS A 567 1.70 -4.54 -4.06
CA HIS A 567 2.37 -3.73 -3.05
C HIS A 567 1.41 -2.71 -2.41
N ALA A 568 0.52 -2.13 -3.21
CA ALA A 568 -0.45 -1.11 -2.79
C ALA A 568 -1.78 -1.69 -2.30
N ASP A 569 -2.23 -2.82 -2.88
CA ASP A 569 -3.57 -3.35 -2.63
C ASP A 569 -3.57 -4.53 -1.65
N LEU A 570 -2.48 -5.31 -1.56
CA LEU A 570 -2.43 -6.56 -0.82
C LEU A 570 -1.39 -6.56 0.31
N ALA A 571 -1.67 -7.31 1.36
CA ALA A 571 -0.77 -7.55 2.48
C ALA A 571 -1.00 -8.94 3.10
N THR A 572 -0.03 -9.36 3.92
CA THR A 572 0.01 -10.71 4.51
C THR A 572 0.16 -10.64 6.02
N ASP A 573 -0.28 -11.70 6.70
CA ASP A 573 -0.18 -11.86 8.16
C ASP A 573 1.27 -12.24 8.57
N CYS A 574 2.21 -11.29 8.44
CA CYS A 574 3.65 -11.53 8.60
C CYS A 574 4.03 -11.81 10.07
N PRO A 575 4.74 -12.91 10.36
CA PRO A 575 5.24 -13.20 11.70
C PRO A 575 6.41 -12.29 12.08
N ASN A 576 6.42 -11.80 13.33
CA ASN A 576 7.50 -11.00 13.89
C ASN A 576 8.40 -11.88 14.80
N ILE A 577 9.72 -11.68 14.73
CA ILE A 577 10.70 -12.47 15.52
C ILE A 577 10.55 -12.27 17.04
N LYS A 578 10.05 -11.11 17.48
CA LYS A 578 9.82 -10.74 18.88
C LYS A 578 8.43 -11.13 19.36
N GLU A 579 7.61 -11.70 18.49
CA GLU A 579 6.23 -12.03 18.81
C GLU A 579 6.15 -13.15 19.85
N THR A 580 5.39 -12.88 20.91
CA THR A 580 5.11 -13.85 21.98
C THR A 580 3.73 -14.49 21.85
N VAL A 581 2.84 -13.87 21.07
CA VAL A 581 1.47 -14.35 20.82
C VAL A 581 1.51 -15.43 19.75
N ARG A 582 0.66 -16.47 19.91
CA ARG A 582 0.51 -17.53 18.92
C ARG A 582 -0.42 -17.07 17.81
N ARG A 583 0.04 -17.12 16.56
CA ARG A 583 -0.80 -16.92 15.36
C ARG A 583 -1.47 -18.24 14.92
N PRO A 584 -2.66 -18.16 14.31
CA PRO A 584 -3.22 -19.28 13.55
C PRO A 584 -2.29 -19.71 12.41
N ASN A 585 -2.19 -21.01 12.17
CA ASN A 585 -1.42 -21.55 11.04
C ASN A 585 -2.27 -21.45 9.77
N ARG A 586 -2.10 -20.39 8.99
CA ARG A 586 -2.84 -20.17 7.75
C ARG A 586 -2.01 -19.36 6.76
N LEU A 587 -2.27 -19.55 5.47
CA LEU A 587 -1.80 -18.66 4.41
C LEU A 587 -2.88 -17.62 4.18
N LEU A 588 -2.69 -16.40 4.69
CA LEU A 588 -3.69 -15.32 4.62
C LEU A 588 -3.15 -14.12 3.85
N VAL A 589 -3.96 -13.65 2.90
CA VAL A 589 -3.76 -12.40 2.16
C VAL A 589 -4.98 -11.52 2.38
N TYR A 590 -4.76 -10.28 2.80
CA TYR A 590 -5.81 -9.29 3.05
C TYR A 590 -5.60 -8.03 2.22
N GLU A 591 -6.70 -7.32 1.98
CA GLU A 591 -6.69 -6.09 1.20
C GLU A 591 -6.35 -4.89 2.09
N ARG A 592 -5.47 -3.99 1.64
CA ARG A 592 -5.02 -2.81 2.40
C ARG A 592 -6.07 -1.70 2.51
N HIS A 593 -7.17 -1.83 1.78
CA HIS A 593 -8.24 -0.83 1.70
C HIS A 593 -9.35 -1.13 2.68
N LYS A 594 -9.87 -0.09 3.35
CA LYS A 594 -11.01 -0.23 4.28
C LYS A 594 -12.22 -0.80 3.52
N GLY A 595 -12.81 -1.87 4.04
CA GLY A 595 -13.92 -2.59 3.39
C GLY A 595 -13.52 -3.55 2.26
N GLY A 596 -12.27 -3.50 1.78
CA GLY A 596 -11.76 -4.26 0.63
C GLY A 596 -12.13 -3.66 -0.74
N LEU A 597 -11.37 -4.04 -1.77
CA LEU A 597 -11.56 -3.77 -3.20
C LEU A 597 -12.21 -4.94 -3.96
N GLY A 598 -12.49 -6.06 -3.28
CA GLY A 598 -13.07 -7.26 -3.90
C GLY A 598 -12.04 -8.22 -4.47
N VAL A 599 -10.74 -7.96 -4.28
CA VAL A 599 -9.68 -8.87 -4.73
C VAL A 599 -9.74 -10.18 -3.94
N SER A 600 -10.09 -10.11 -2.64
CA SER A 600 -10.12 -11.29 -1.77
C SER A 600 -11.21 -12.29 -2.13
N GLU A 601 -12.39 -11.83 -2.54
CA GLU A 601 -13.48 -12.71 -2.97
C GLU A 601 -13.04 -13.58 -4.16
N MET A 602 -12.37 -12.97 -5.14
CA MET A 602 -11.82 -13.67 -6.29
C MET A 602 -10.59 -14.51 -5.95
N GLY A 603 -9.69 -13.99 -5.11
CA GLY A 603 -8.50 -14.70 -4.65
C GLY A 603 -8.81 -16.00 -3.92
N CYS A 604 -9.95 -16.05 -3.21
CA CYS A 604 -10.44 -17.27 -2.59
C CYS A 604 -10.77 -18.35 -3.62
N PHE A 605 -11.50 -18.00 -4.68
CA PHE A 605 -11.84 -18.92 -5.77
C PHE A 605 -10.59 -19.41 -6.51
N LEU A 606 -9.63 -18.52 -6.73
CA LEU A 606 -8.37 -18.85 -7.43
C LEU A 606 -7.31 -19.48 -6.54
N MET A 607 -7.60 -19.74 -5.26
CA MET A 607 -6.59 -20.18 -4.29
C MET A 607 -5.78 -21.41 -4.76
N PRO A 608 -6.36 -22.49 -5.33
CA PRO A 608 -5.56 -23.62 -5.81
C PRO A 608 -4.56 -23.22 -6.91
N GLU A 609 -4.99 -22.35 -7.83
CA GLU A 609 -4.15 -21.86 -8.92
C GLU A 609 -3.06 -20.91 -8.38
N LEU A 610 -3.39 -20.04 -7.43
CA LEU A 610 -2.42 -19.17 -6.77
C LEU A 610 -1.38 -19.98 -5.98
N LEU A 611 -1.80 -21.05 -5.28
CA LEU A 611 -0.85 -21.95 -4.61
C LEU A 611 0.09 -22.63 -5.61
N TYR A 612 -0.43 -23.04 -6.77
CA TYR A 612 0.35 -23.69 -7.82
C TYR A 612 1.37 -22.72 -8.43
N LEU A 613 0.92 -21.53 -8.85
CA LEU A 613 1.76 -20.49 -9.41
C LEU A 613 2.83 -20.03 -8.40
N ALA A 614 2.49 -19.93 -7.11
CA ALA A 614 3.44 -19.62 -6.06
C ALA A 614 4.52 -20.72 -5.92
N ALA A 615 4.11 -21.99 -5.86
CA ALA A 615 5.06 -23.11 -5.79
C ALA A 615 5.97 -23.15 -7.04
N HIS A 616 5.40 -22.90 -8.21
CA HIS A 616 6.13 -22.84 -9.48
C HIS A 616 7.15 -21.71 -9.48
N ALA A 617 6.78 -20.50 -9.06
CA ALA A 617 7.69 -19.34 -8.97
C ALA A 617 8.87 -19.62 -8.03
N ILE A 618 8.63 -20.22 -6.86
CA ILE A 618 9.72 -20.56 -5.92
C ILE A 618 10.63 -21.64 -6.51
N ARG A 619 10.06 -22.65 -7.20
CA ARG A 619 10.80 -23.76 -7.81
C ARG A 619 11.66 -23.30 -8.99
N GLY A 620 11.14 -22.41 -9.84
CA GLY A 620 11.86 -21.84 -10.98
C GLY A 620 12.94 -20.82 -10.58
N CYS A 621 12.88 -20.29 -9.36
CA CYS A 621 13.83 -19.30 -8.89
C CYS A 621 15.23 -19.89 -8.62
N THR A 622 16.23 -19.41 -9.35
CA THR A 622 17.63 -19.85 -9.29
C THR A 622 18.43 -19.33 -8.08
N CYS A 623 17.82 -18.48 -7.24
CA CYS A 623 18.52 -17.92 -6.08
C CYS A 623 18.93 -19.01 -5.07
N ARG A 624 20.15 -18.90 -4.57
CA ARG A 624 20.75 -19.86 -3.62
C ARG A 624 20.58 -19.47 -2.15
N ASP A 625 20.04 -18.29 -1.88
CA ASP A 625 19.84 -17.80 -0.52
C ASP A 625 18.73 -18.60 0.18
N VAL A 626 18.99 -19.03 1.42
CA VAL A 626 18.03 -19.77 2.25
C VAL A 626 16.85 -18.88 2.64
N LEU A 627 17.10 -17.58 2.82
CA LEU A 627 16.06 -16.57 3.04
C LEU A 627 15.35 -16.18 1.74
N GLY A 628 15.71 -16.84 0.63
CA GLY A 628 15.24 -16.55 -0.72
C GLY A 628 15.60 -15.15 -1.20
N CYS A 629 14.88 -14.68 -2.21
CA CYS A 629 15.11 -13.40 -2.84
C CYS A 629 13.79 -12.67 -3.14
N PRO A 630 13.84 -11.41 -3.60
CA PRO A 630 12.65 -10.63 -3.95
C PRO A 630 11.82 -11.18 -5.12
N GLN A 631 12.32 -12.17 -5.86
CA GLN A 631 11.58 -12.83 -6.94
C GLN A 631 10.86 -14.11 -6.51
N CYS A 632 11.11 -14.60 -5.30
CA CYS A 632 10.42 -15.80 -4.79
C CYS A 632 9.64 -15.51 -3.53
N VAL A 633 10.31 -15.30 -2.39
CA VAL A 633 9.65 -15.30 -1.07
C VAL A 633 9.79 -13.98 -0.30
N GLN A 634 10.68 -13.09 -0.71
CA GLN A 634 10.85 -11.79 -0.04
C GLN A 634 9.93 -10.74 -0.65
N SER A 635 9.40 -9.85 0.18
CA SER A 635 8.59 -8.72 -0.24
C SER A 635 9.25 -7.39 0.15
N SER A 636 9.23 -6.43 -0.77
CA SER A 636 9.70 -5.06 -0.52
C SER A 636 8.79 -4.28 0.44
N SER A 637 7.54 -4.74 0.59
CA SER A 637 6.49 -4.11 1.39
C SER A 637 6.23 -4.82 2.72
N CYS A 638 7.07 -5.79 3.08
CA CYS A 638 7.01 -6.55 4.34
C CYS A 638 7.26 -5.62 5.55
N PRO A 639 6.30 -5.47 6.49
CA PRO A 639 6.49 -4.65 7.68
C PRO A 639 7.52 -5.23 8.66
N GLU A 640 7.77 -6.53 8.58
CA GLU A 640 8.72 -7.27 9.43
C GLU A 640 10.11 -7.40 8.80
N TYR A 641 10.40 -6.59 7.77
CA TYR A 641 11.70 -6.50 7.11
C TYR A 641 12.25 -7.82 6.57
N ASN A 642 11.38 -8.80 6.30
CA ASN A 642 11.72 -10.16 5.89
C ASN A 642 12.62 -10.93 6.90
N GLU A 643 12.65 -10.55 8.20
CA GLU A 643 13.58 -11.16 9.17
C GLU A 643 13.32 -12.65 9.46
N VAL A 644 12.07 -13.11 9.28
CA VAL A 644 11.65 -14.51 9.50
C VAL A 644 11.31 -15.12 8.15
N MET A 645 12.24 -15.84 7.51
CA MET A 645 12.06 -16.33 6.15
C MET A 645 12.74 -17.68 5.93
N ASP A 646 12.09 -18.59 5.19
CA ASP A 646 12.68 -19.86 4.77
C ASP A 646 12.09 -20.30 3.41
N LYS A 647 12.91 -20.21 2.35
CA LYS A 647 12.51 -20.54 0.97
C LYS A 647 12.10 -22.01 0.83
N ARG A 648 12.81 -22.93 1.51
CA ARG A 648 12.57 -24.37 1.38
C ARG A 648 11.32 -24.78 2.14
N ALA A 649 11.12 -24.21 3.33
CA ALA A 649 9.88 -24.36 4.08
C ALA A 649 8.68 -23.86 3.28
N ALA A 650 8.78 -22.69 2.65
CA ALA A 650 7.70 -22.10 1.85
C ALA A 650 7.29 -23.02 0.69
N LEU A 651 8.25 -23.52 -0.10
CA LEU A 651 7.97 -24.46 -1.18
C LEU A 651 7.32 -25.75 -0.67
N MET A 652 7.85 -26.31 0.42
CA MET A 652 7.32 -27.54 1.00
C MET A 652 5.89 -27.39 1.52
N ILE A 653 5.57 -26.26 2.16
CA ILE A 653 4.21 -25.95 2.61
C ILE A 653 3.28 -25.87 1.41
N LEU A 654 3.64 -25.11 0.37
CA LEU A 654 2.81 -24.97 -0.83
C LEU A 654 2.57 -26.32 -1.52
N ASP A 655 3.61 -27.15 -1.68
CA ASP A 655 3.50 -28.48 -2.30
C ASP A 655 2.61 -29.45 -1.50
N LEU A 656 2.62 -29.37 -0.17
CA LEU A 656 1.75 -30.17 0.68
C LEU A 656 0.30 -29.67 0.64
N MET A 657 0.11 -28.35 0.67
CA MET A 657 -1.22 -27.72 0.61
C MET A 657 -1.92 -27.99 -0.73
N LEU A 658 -1.20 -27.99 -1.84
CA LEU A 658 -1.74 -28.28 -3.18
C LEU A 658 -2.40 -29.67 -3.29
N LYS A 659 -1.91 -30.66 -2.54
CA LYS A 659 -2.49 -32.01 -2.53
C LYS A 659 -3.87 -32.05 -1.88
N LEU A 660 -4.12 -31.13 -0.95
CA LEU A 660 -5.27 -31.12 -0.05
C LEU A 660 -6.34 -30.10 -0.46
N VAL A 661 -5.94 -29.01 -1.15
CA VAL A 661 -6.82 -27.88 -1.41
C VAL A 661 -7.93 -28.24 -2.40
N ARG A 662 -9.17 -27.90 -2.05
CA ARG A 662 -10.37 -28.08 -2.88
C ARG A 662 -11.23 -26.82 -2.83
N ILE A 663 -11.86 -26.44 -3.94
CA ILE A 663 -12.75 -25.27 -4.04
C ILE A 663 -14.12 -25.63 -3.50
#